data_AF-A0AAN7EZE0-F1
#
_entry.id   AF-A0AAN7EZE0-F1
#
_cell.length_a   1.000
_cell.length_b   1.000
_cell.length_c   1.000
_cell.angle_alpha   90.00
_cell.angle_beta   90.00
_cell.angle_gamma   90.00
#
_symmetry.space_group_name_H-M   'P 1'
#
loop_
_entity.id
_entity.type
_entity.pdbx_description
1 polymer ?
#
loop_
_entity_poly.entity_id
_entity_poly.type
_entity_poly.pdbx_seq_one_letter_code
_entity_poly.pdbx_strand_id
1 'polypeptide(L)'
;MVASEENSALFPIFVLTVMALPLVPYTVFKLFHAFSKEKKNIHCQCSVCLSSGKYHQSIFKRISNFSTGSNLTLVLLWIVMMVLVYYIKHINHEIQVFEPFSILGLEPRASDSDIKKAYRRLSIQYHPDKNPDPEAHNYFVEYISKAYQALTDPVSRENFEKYGHPDGRKGIEMSVALPLFLLNIDGASGGILLLGIVGVCILLPLVMAVIYLSRSSKYTGNYVRHQTMSAYYYFMKPSLAPSKVMEVFTTAAEYMDIPVRRSDDEPLQRLFLSVRSELNLDHKNIRQEQAKFWKQHPALVKTVLLVQAQLNRESAALSPALLGDFRRVLECSPRLLEELMKMAILPRPSQRYGWLRPAIGVVELSQNFTQAVPLSARKTAGGFSEGFAPFLQLPHFSEAIVKKITRKKVRSFQEFQDLTLQERAELLTQVAGFSAADSQDVEMVLEMMPSITIDIKCETEGEEGIQEGDIVTMHAWITLKRGNGLVSALPHAPYFPFHKEENFWLLLADSVSNDVWLSQRVSFMDEGAAITAATKAIQVSKEGLGSSLKEINAAVKEAVEKVRNGSRLVMGKFQAPAEGNYNLTSYCLCDSWIGCDKKTTLKVKVLKQSRAGTRAGDLAGEGLTVEDKIEDEEDEEEEGFDDYESEYSEDDEDDRGTNTNGVVGNVSVHEEHSGSSSDGEE
;
A
#
# COMPACT_ATOMS: atom_id res chain seq x y z
N MET A 1 54.03 -19.69 -6.81
CA MET A 1 53.22 -18.54 -6.35
C MET A 1 52.00 -18.32 -7.22
N VAL A 2 52.13 -18.41 -8.56
CA VAL A 2 51.09 -18.46 -9.61
C VAL A 2 49.61 -18.42 -9.17
N ALA A 3 49.07 -19.45 -8.49
CA ALA A 3 47.66 -19.49 -8.07
C ALA A 3 47.20 -18.30 -7.20
N SER A 4 48.13 -17.61 -6.51
CA SER A 4 47.86 -16.37 -5.79
C SER A 4 47.49 -15.20 -6.71
N GLU A 5 48.13 -15.12 -7.87
CA GLU A 5 47.97 -14.02 -8.83
C GLU A 5 46.73 -14.28 -9.70
N GLU A 6 46.51 -15.52 -10.13
CA GLU A 6 45.29 -15.95 -10.83
C GLU A 6 44.02 -15.65 -10.01
N ASN A 7 44.02 -15.99 -8.71
CA ASN A 7 42.89 -15.69 -7.82
C ASN A 7 42.62 -14.17 -7.68
N SER A 8 43.66 -13.32 -7.81
CA SER A 8 43.51 -11.87 -7.73
C SER A 8 42.81 -11.28 -8.97
N ALA A 9 43.01 -11.88 -10.15
CA ALA A 9 42.37 -11.47 -11.40
C ALA A 9 40.90 -11.96 -11.49
N LEU A 10 40.59 -13.11 -10.90
CA LEU A 10 39.24 -13.69 -10.90
C LEU A 10 38.26 -12.97 -9.96
N PHE A 11 38.72 -12.45 -8.81
CA PHE A 11 37.85 -11.80 -7.83
C PHE A 11 37.05 -10.59 -8.38
N PRO A 12 37.65 -9.63 -9.11
CA PRO A 12 36.89 -8.54 -9.73
C PRO A 12 35.79 -9.02 -10.69
N ILE A 13 36.01 -10.12 -11.41
CA ILE A 13 35.03 -10.73 -12.32
C ILE A 13 33.87 -11.34 -11.52
N PHE A 14 34.16 -12.01 -10.40
CA PHE A 14 33.14 -12.51 -9.48
C PHE A 14 32.31 -11.38 -8.85
N VAL A 15 32.94 -10.29 -8.39
CA VAL A 15 32.22 -9.11 -7.86
C VAL A 15 31.35 -8.47 -8.95
N LEU A 16 31.84 -8.39 -10.19
CA LEU A 16 31.09 -7.87 -11.32
C LEU A 16 29.83 -8.71 -11.61
N THR A 17 29.91 -10.03 -11.65
CA THR A 17 28.74 -10.89 -11.91
C THR A 17 27.73 -10.86 -10.75
N VAL A 18 28.20 -10.90 -9.50
CA VAL A 18 27.36 -10.80 -8.30
C VAL A 18 26.64 -9.45 -8.21
N MET A 19 27.25 -8.34 -8.65
CA MET A 19 26.56 -7.05 -8.75
C MET A 19 25.63 -6.93 -9.97
N ALA A 20 26.01 -7.47 -11.12
CA ALA A 20 25.22 -7.36 -12.35
C ALA A 20 23.89 -8.15 -12.25
N LEU A 21 23.92 -9.33 -11.61
CA LEU A 21 22.77 -10.24 -11.48
C LEU A 21 21.52 -9.59 -10.86
N PRO A 22 21.60 -8.80 -9.76
CA PRO A 22 20.47 -8.00 -9.28
C PRO A 22 20.34 -6.64 -10.00
N LEU A 23 21.44 -5.95 -10.32
CA LEU A 23 21.40 -4.57 -10.81
C LEU A 23 20.76 -4.45 -12.20
N VAL A 24 21.10 -5.36 -13.12
CA VAL A 24 20.61 -5.30 -14.51
C VAL A 24 19.11 -5.63 -14.58
N PRO A 25 18.60 -6.77 -14.03
CA PRO A 25 17.17 -7.04 -14.04
C PRO A 25 16.35 -6.00 -13.27
N TYR A 26 16.84 -5.50 -12.14
CA TYR A 26 16.14 -4.46 -11.38
C TYR A 26 16.06 -3.13 -12.15
N THR A 27 17.14 -2.70 -12.81
CA THR A 27 17.10 -1.47 -13.62
C THR A 27 16.29 -1.63 -14.90
N VAL A 28 16.35 -2.80 -15.56
CA VAL A 28 15.47 -3.15 -16.69
C VAL A 28 13.99 -3.15 -16.26
N PHE A 29 13.64 -3.80 -15.15
CA PHE A 29 12.28 -3.78 -14.59
C PHE A 29 11.83 -2.36 -14.23
N LYS A 30 12.69 -1.57 -13.60
CA LYS A 30 12.39 -0.18 -13.21
C LYS A 30 12.22 0.74 -14.44
N LEU A 31 12.97 0.50 -15.51
CA LEU A 31 12.83 1.18 -16.80
C LEU A 31 11.51 0.79 -17.48
N PHE A 32 11.23 -0.52 -17.60
CA PHE A 32 9.95 -1.02 -18.13
C PHE A 32 8.77 -0.50 -17.33
N HIS A 33 8.79 -0.51 -15.99
CA HIS A 33 7.73 0.07 -15.16
C HIS A 33 7.62 1.59 -15.36
N ALA A 34 8.72 2.32 -15.54
CA ALA A 34 8.67 3.76 -15.81
C ALA A 34 8.06 4.11 -17.19
N PHE A 35 8.20 3.24 -18.19
CA PHE A 35 7.54 3.36 -19.50
C PHE A 35 6.11 2.81 -19.53
N SER A 36 5.86 1.70 -18.84
CA SER A 36 4.57 0.99 -18.74
C SER A 36 3.59 1.66 -17.76
N LYS A 37 4.06 2.59 -16.92
CA LYS A 37 3.21 3.43 -16.07
C LYS A 37 2.46 4.44 -16.93
N GLU A 38 1.33 3.98 -17.48
CA GLU A 38 0.46 4.77 -18.33
C GLU A 38 0.18 6.14 -17.72
N LYS A 39 0.26 7.17 -18.56
CA LYS A 39 -0.25 8.48 -18.21
C LYS A 39 -1.75 8.33 -18.00
N LYS A 40 -2.22 8.35 -16.75
CA LYS A 40 -3.65 8.39 -16.43
C LYS A 40 -4.23 9.65 -17.07
N ASN A 41 -4.85 9.47 -18.23
CA ASN A 41 -5.28 10.57 -19.09
C ASN A 41 -6.36 11.39 -18.40
N ILE A 42 -6.39 12.69 -18.67
CA ILE A 42 -7.45 13.56 -18.19
C ILE A 42 -8.64 13.38 -19.15
N HIS A 43 -9.69 12.72 -18.69
CA HIS A 43 -10.91 12.53 -19.49
C HIS A 43 -11.70 13.84 -19.62
N CYS A 44 -11.56 14.75 -18.65
CA CYS A 44 -12.17 16.07 -18.68
C CYS A 44 -11.26 17.10 -19.38
N GLN A 45 -11.76 17.77 -20.41
CA GLN A 45 -11.04 18.82 -21.15
C GLN A 45 -11.56 20.24 -20.86
N CYS A 46 -12.41 20.42 -19.84
CA CYS A 46 -12.97 21.73 -19.51
C CYS A 46 -11.93 22.75 -19.04
N SER A 47 -12.23 24.05 -19.23
CA SER A 47 -11.32 25.15 -18.91
C SER A 47 -10.85 25.15 -17.45
N VAL A 48 -11.72 24.75 -16.51
CA VAL A 48 -11.43 24.69 -15.06
C VAL A 48 -10.46 23.55 -14.72
N CYS A 49 -10.54 22.41 -15.43
CA CYS A 49 -9.56 21.34 -15.27
C CYS A 49 -8.20 21.74 -15.84
N LEU A 50 -8.16 22.43 -16.97
CA LEU A 50 -6.93 22.92 -17.59
C LEU A 50 -6.24 23.99 -16.73
N SER A 51 -6.99 24.97 -16.21
CA SER A 51 -6.45 26.06 -15.39
C SER A 51 -6.02 25.63 -13.98
N SER A 52 -6.52 24.49 -13.46
CA SER A 52 -6.16 23.96 -12.14
C SER A 52 -4.66 23.71 -11.91
N GLY A 53 -3.87 23.56 -12.97
CA GLY A 53 -2.43 23.24 -12.90
C GLY A 53 -2.09 21.84 -12.33
N LYS A 54 -3.06 21.14 -11.74
CA LYS A 54 -2.97 19.84 -11.07
C LYS A 54 -2.17 18.78 -11.84
N TYR A 55 -2.39 18.72 -13.15
CA TYR A 55 -1.79 17.73 -14.04
C TYR A 55 -0.53 18.23 -14.76
N HIS A 56 -0.25 19.54 -14.72
CA HIS A 56 0.89 20.16 -15.39
C HIS A 56 2.16 20.08 -14.52
N GLN A 57 2.64 18.86 -14.27
CA GLN A 57 3.89 18.65 -13.55
C GLN A 57 5.05 19.37 -14.25
N SER A 58 5.58 20.42 -13.61
CA SER A 58 6.85 21.03 -14.02
C SER A 58 7.92 19.94 -14.13
N ILE A 59 8.66 19.96 -15.25
CA ILE A 59 9.76 19.02 -15.56
C ILE A 59 10.74 18.94 -14.38
N PHE A 60 10.94 20.06 -13.68
CA PHE A 60 11.77 20.16 -12.47
C PHE A 60 11.35 19.21 -11.34
N LYS A 61 10.05 19.00 -11.11
CA LYS A 61 9.56 18.04 -10.09
C LYS A 61 9.73 16.58 -10.52
N ARG A 62 9.75 16.33 -11.83
CA ARG A 62 10.08 15.02 -12.40
C ARG A 62 11.58 14.70 -12.21
N ILE A 63 12.44 15.73 -12.34
CA ILE A 63 13.87 15.66 -12.06
C ILE A 63 14.14 15.52 -10.55
N SER A 64 13.44 16.25 -9.67
CA SER A 64 13.62 16.08 -8.21
C SER A 64 13.23 14.68 -7.74
N ASN A 65 12.18 14.08 -8.32
CA ASN A 65 11.82 12.69 -8.06
C ASN A 65 12.84 11.70 -8.64
N PHE A 66 13.51 12.04 -9.76
CA PHE A 66 14.69 11.28 -10.21
C PHE A 66 15.84 11.40 -9.21
N SER A 67 16.02 12.55 -8.53
CA SER A 67 17.00 12.75 -7.45
C SER A 67 16.60 12.16 -6.08
N THR A 68 15.68 11.19 -6.02
CA THR A 68 15.40 10.42 -4.80
C THR A 68 16.56 9.46 -4.49
N GLY A 69 16.93 9.29 -3.21
CA GLY A 69 18.13 8.51 -2.81
C GLY A 69 18.24 7.10 -3.42
N SER A 70 17.13 6.37 -3.58
CA SER A 70 17.08 5.04 -4.24
C SER A 70 17.48 5.05 -5.73
N ASN A 71 17.46 6.20 -6.40
CA ASN A 71 17.96 6.35 -7.77
C ASN A 71 19.44 6.76 -7.76
N LEU A 72 19.86 7.60 -6.81
CA LEU A 72 21.25 8.00 -6.63
C LEU A 72 22.12 6.77 -6.29
N THR A 73 21.65 5.86 -5.45
CA THR A 73 22.36 4.59 -5.17
C THR A 73 22.49 3.70 -6.40
N LEU A 74 21.49 3.67 -7.29
CA LEU A 74 21.61 2.91 -8.55
C LEU A 74 22.63 3.54 -9.50
N VAL A 75 22.63 4.87 -9.64
CA VAL A 75 23.65 5.58 -10.43
C VAL A 75 25.04 5.32 -9.88
N LEU A 76 25.21 5.34 -8.55
CA LEU A 76 26.45 4.99 -7.88
C LEU A 76 26.87 3.53 -8.14
N LEU A 77 25.95 2.56 -8.03
CA LEU A 77 26.23 1.15 -8.33
C LEU A 77 26.64 0.94 -9.80
N TRP A 78 26.01 1.64 -10.75
CA TRP A 78 26.43 1.63 -12.16
C TRP A 78 27.81 2.27 -12.37
N ILE A 79 28.15 3.34 -11.64
CA ILE A 79 29.50 3.93 -11.67
C ILE A 79 30.53 2.92 -11.14
N VAL A 80 30.29 2.26 -10.00
CA VAL A 80 31.17 1.23 -9.45
C VAL A 80 31.30 0.05 -10.42
N MET A 81 30.22 -0.37 -11.07
CA MET A 81 30.25 -1.43 -12.09
C MET A 81 31.11 -1.03 -13.31
N MET A 82 31.02 0.22 -13.78
CA MET A 82 31.86 0.73 -14.87
C MET A 82 33.35 0.84 -14.47
N VAL A 83 33.64 1.21 -13.22
CA VAL A 83 35.00 1.21 -12.67
C VAL A 83 35.56 -0.22 -12.57
N LEU A 84 34.76 -1.20 -12.14
CA LEU A 84 35.15 -2.62 -12.15
C LEU A 84 35.45 -3.13 -13.57
N VAL A 85 34.62 -2.81 -14.56
CA VAL A 85 34.86 -3.18 -15.96
C VAL A 85 36.13 -2.52 -16.50
N TYR A 86 36.40 -1.25 -16.15
CA TYR A 86 37.65 -0.57 -16.50
C TYR A 86 38.87 -1.24 -15.85
N TYR A 87 38.77 -1.60 -14.57
CA TYR A 87 39.81 -2.27 -13.80
C TYR A 87 40.15 -3.65 -14.36
N ILE A 88 39.13 -4.49 -14.64
CA ILE A 88 39.31 -5.80 -15.30
C ILE A 88 39.98 -5.64 -16.66
N LYS A 89 39.54 -4.67 -17.47
CA LYS A 89 40.14 -4.39 -18.78
C LYS A 89 41.64 -4.03 -18.68
N HIS A 90 42.05 -3.39 -17.59
CA HIS A 90 43.45 -2.98 -17.36
C HIS A 90 44.31 -4.08 -16.70
N ILE A 91 43.68 -5.07 -16.04
CA ILE A 91 44.38 -6.21 -15.41
C ILE A 91 44.72 -7.34 -16.38
N ASN A 92 43.98 -7.48 -17.49
CA ASN A 92 44.21 -8.54 -18.49
C ASN A 92 45.48 -8.34 -19.35
N HIS A 93 46.64 -8.18 -18.72
CA HIS A 93 47.94 -8.31 -19.37
C HIS A 93 48.34 -9.79 -19.45
N GLU A 94 48.24 -10.35 -20.67
CA GLU A 94 48.93 -11.55 -21.16
C GLU A 94 49.16 -12.70 -20.14
N ILE A 95 48.15 -13.56 -19.99
CA ILE A 95 48.40 -14.95 -19.58
C ILE A 95 49.19 -15.61 -20.72
N GLN A 96 50.52 -15.67 -20.57
CA GLN A 96 51.38 -16.30 -21.58
C GLN A 96 51.17 -17.81 -21.59
N VAL A 97 50.62 -18.31 -22.70
CA VAL A 97 50.49 -19.75 -22.95
C VAL A 97 51.88 -20.36 -22.94
N PHE A 98 52.06 -21.46 -22.17
CA PHE A 98 53.35 -22.10 -22.00
C PHE A 98 53.80 -22.80 -23.29
N GLU A 99 54.50 -22.06 -24.15
CA GLU A 99 55.10 -22.55 -25.39
C GLU A 99 56.63 -22.72 -25.24
N PRO A 100 57.15 -23.95 -25.07
CA PRO A 100 58.57 -24.17 -24.78
C PRO A 100 59.55 -23.63 -25.83
N PHE A 101 59.17 -23.67 -27.11
CA PHE A 101 59.98 -23.11 -28.20
C PHE A 101 60.03 -21.58 -28.13
N SER A 102 58.88 -20.94 -27.95
CA SER A 102 58.75 -19.48 -27.84
C SER A 102 59.47 -18.91 -26.61
N ILE A 103 59.37 -19.58 -25.45
CA ILE A 103 60.09 -19.24 -24.22
C ILE A 103 61.62 -19.31 -24.39
N LEU A 104 62.12 -20.27 -25.19
CA LEU A 104 63.56 -20.38 -25.48
C LEU A 104 64.02 -19.48 -26.65
N GLY A 105 63.09 -18.80 -27.33
CA GLY A 105 63.37 -17.99 -28.52
C GLY A 105 63.81 -18.83 -29.72
N LEU A 106 63.08 -19.92 -29.98
CA LEU A 106 63.34 -20.90 -31.05
C LEU A 106 62.10 -21.15 -31.91
N GLU A 107 62.30 -21.55 -33.16
CA GLU A 107 61.22 -21.98 -34.04
C GLU A 107 60.71 -23.39 -33.67
N PRO A 108 59.42 -23.69 -33.86
CA PRO A 108 58.90 -25.05 -33.70
C PRO A 108 59.65 -26.04 -34.60
N ARG A 109 60.15 -27.14 -34.01
CA ARG A 109 61.06 -28.14 -34.61
C ARG A 109 62.55 -27.75 -34.68
N ALA A 110 63.01 -26.76 -33.92
CA ALA A 110 64.45 -26.57 -33.66
C ALA A 110 65.13 -27.85 -33.14
N SER A 111 66.41 -28.07 -33.48
CA SER A 111 67.12 -29.29 -33.10
C SER A 111 67.49 -29.33 -31.62
N ASP A 112 67.65 -30.52 -31.05
CA ASP A 112 68.20 -30.74 -29.70
C ASP A 112 69.53 -29.99 -29.46
N SER A 113 70.34 -29.80 -30.51
CA SER A 113 71.59 -29.04 -30.41
C SER A 113 71.35 -27.54 -30.23
N ASP A 114 70.26 -27.01 -30.79
CA ASP A 114 69.88 -25.59 -30.72
C ASP A 114 69.09 -25.28 -29.45
N ILE A 115 68.24 -26.21 -29.02
CA ILE A 115 67.57 -26.20 -27.70
C ILE A 115 68.63 -26.10 -26.59
N LYS A 116 69.70 -26.91 -26.66
CA LYS A 116 70.82 -26.85 -25.71
C LYS A 116 71.66 -25.57 -25.80
N LYS A 117 71.82 -24.97 -26.99
CA LYS A 117 72.47 -23.64 -27.15
C LYS A 117 71.61 -22.52 -26.57
N ALA A 118 70.32 -22.50 -26.86
CA ALA A 118 69.38 -21.49 -26.39
C ALA A 118 69.23 -21.52 -24.86
N TYR A 119 69.04 -22.70 -24.29
CA TYR A 119 69.02 -22.88 -22.83
C TYR A 119 70.34 -22.42 -22.19
N ARG A 120 71.51 -22.77 -22.74
CA ARG A 120 72.81 -22.30 -22.23
C ARG A 120 73.01 -20.78 -22.34
N ARG A 121 72.42 -20.12 -23.36
CA ARG A 121 72.43 -18.66 -23.49
C ARG A 121 71.58 -18.02 -22.39
N LEU A 122 70.34 -18.48 -22.23
CA LEU A 122 69.38 -17.93 -21.27
C LEU A 122 69.77 -18.24 -19.81
N SER A 123 70.27 -19.44 -19.52
CA SER A 123 70.70 -19.81 -18.16
C SER A 123 71.90 -19.03 -17.66
N ILE A 124 72.70 -18.41 -18.54
CA ILE A 124 73.77 -17.47 -18.13
C ILE A 124 73.21 -16.08 -17.80
N GLN A 125 72.11 -15.67 -18.44
CA GLN A 125 71.47 -14.37 -18.28
C GLN A 125 70.52 -14.31 -17.08
N TYR A 126 69.91 -15.44 -16.70
CA TYR A 126 68.91 -15.53 -15.63
C TYR A 126 69.36 -16.46 -14.46
N HIS A 127 70.66 -16.75 -14.32
CA HIS A 127 71.16 -17.55 -13.18
C HIS A 127 71.06 -16.76 -11.86
N PRO A 128 70.62 -17.34 -10.74
CA PRO A 128 70.62 -16.66 -9.43
C PRO A 128 72.02 -16.16 -9.03
N ASP A 129 73.07 -16.94 -9.29
CA ASP A 129 74.45 -16.53 -8.96
C ASP A 129 75.04 -15.41 -9.85
N LYS A 130 74.30 -14.96 -10.88
CA LYS A 130 74.80 -14.00 -11.89
C LYS A 130 73.89 -12.80 -12.12
N ASN A 131 72.59 -12.96 -11.86
CA ASN A 131 71.61 -11.91 -11.92
C ASN A 131 70.97 -11.76 -10.53
N PRO A 132 71.16 -10.62 -9.84
CA PRO A 132 70.64 -10.41 -8.48
C PRO A 132 69.12 -10.14 -8.45
N ASP A 133 68.47 -9.97 -9.60
CA ASP A 133 67.03 -9.67 -9.65
C ASP A 133 66.18 -10.90 -9.29
N PRO A 134 65.29 -10.83 -8.28
CA PRO A 134 64.52 -11.99 -7.83
C PRO A 134 63.50 -12.47 -8.89
N GLU A 135 62.97 -11.54 -9.70
CA GLU A 135 62.10 -11.88 -10.84
C GLU A 135 62.84 -12.69 -11.91
N ALA A 136 64.12 -12.40 -12.16
CA ALA A 136 64.94 -13.14 -13.10
C ALA A 136 65.16 -14.60 -12.65
N HIS A 137 65.34 -14.82 -11.34
CA HIS A 137 65.41 -16.16 -10.78
C HIS A 137 64.08 -16.93 -10.93
N ASN A 138 62.96 -16.30 -10.60
CA ASN A 138 61.62 -16.91 -10.76
C ASN A 138 61.36 -17.27 -12.24
N TYR A 139 61.66 -16.35 -13.17
CA TYR A 139 61.51 -16.62 -14.60
C TYR A 139 62.39 -17.77 -15.10
N PHE A 140 63.61 -17.90 -14.56
CA PHE A 140 64.49 -19.03 -14.87
C PHE A 140 63.91 -20.38 -14.40
N VAL A 141 63.41 -20.44 -13.16
CA VAL A 141 62.89 -21.68 -12.55
C VAL A 141 61.53 -22.06 -13.13
N GLU A 142 60.59 -21.12 -13.26
CA GLU A 142 59.22 -21.41 -13.67
C GLU A 142 59.06 -21.56 -15.19
N TYR A 143 59.82 -20.82 -16.01
CA TYR A 143 59.67 -20.82 -17.48
C TYR A 143 60.87 -21.46 -18.20
N ILE A 144 62.08 -20.90 -18.07
CA ILE A 144 63.24 -21.33 -18.90
C ILE A 144 63.64 -22.79 -18.61
N SER A 145 63.72 -23.17 -17.33
CA SER A 145 64.08 -24.53 -16.92
C SER A 145 63.02 -25.55 -17.34
N LYS A 146 61.73 -25.25 -17.10
CA LYS A 146 60.62 -26.13 -17.50
C LYS A 146 60.50 -26.25 -19.02
N ALA A 147 60.74 -25.18 -19.78
CA ALA A 147 60.73 -25.23 -21.24
C ALA A 147 61.84 -26.13 -21.80
N TYR A 148 63.04 -26.08 -21.21
CA TYR A 148 64.11 -27.00 -21.57
C TYR A 148 63.79 -28.46 -21.21
N GLN A 149 63.20 -28.70 -20.03
CA GLN A 149 62.73 -30.04 -19.62
C GLN A 149 61.65 -30.58 -20.56
N ALA A 150 60.62 -29.78 -20.88
CA ALA A 150 59.51 -30.13 -21.78
C ALA A 150 59.93 -30.61 -23.17
N LEU A 151 61.08 -30.15 -23.67
CA LEU A 151 61.60 -30.52 -24.99
C LEU A 151 62.67 -31.62 -24.95
N THR A 152 63.37 -31.78 -23.82
CA THR A 152 64.57 -32.64 -23.71
C THR A 152 64.30 -33.97 -23.01
N ASP A 153 63.38 -34.02 -22.03
CA ASP A 153 63.02 -35.27 -21.35
C ASP A 153 61.87 -35.97 -22.09
N PRO A 154 61.98 -37.27 -22.42
CA PRO A 154 60.93 -37.97 -23.16
C PRO A 154 59.59 -38.07 -22.42
N VAL A 155 59.57 -38.10 -21.08
CA VAL A 155 58.33 -38.19 -20.30
C VAL A 155 57.64 -36.83 -20.23
N SER A 156 58.38 -35.76 -19.91
CA SER A 156 57.87 -34.39 -19.97
C SER A 156 57.42 -34.01 -21.38
N ARG A 157 58.05 -34.56 -22.42
CA ARG A 157 57.67 -34.34 -23.81
C ARG A 157 56.39 -35.07 -24.22
N GLU A 158 56.23 -36.36 -23.89
CA GLU A 158 54.94 -37.05 -24.11
C GLU A 158 53.82 -36.33 -23.35
N ASN A 159 54.09 -35.93 -22.10
CA ASN A 159 53.16 -35.14 -21.29
C ASN A 159 52.77 -33.82 -21.96
N PHE A 160 53.73 -33.07 -22.51
CA PHE A 160 53.47 -31.82 -23.22
C PHE A 160 52.67 -32.06 -24.51
N GLU A 161 53.06 -33.05 -25.34
CA GLU A 161 52.37 -33.39 -26.59
C GLU A 161 50.93 -33.93 -26.36
N LYS A 162 50.62 -34.43 -25.15
CA LYS A 162 49.35 -35.08 -24.77
C LYS A 162 48.43 -34.23 -23.89
N TYR A 163 48.99 -33.32 -23.09
CA TYR A 163 48.26 -32.50 -22.10
C TYR A 163 48.59 -30.99 -22.16
N GLY A 164 49.50 -30.56 -23.03
CA GLY A 164 49.91 -29.15 -23.16
C GLY A 164 50.82 -28.63 -22.04
N HIS A 165 51.33 -29.50 -21.16
CA HIS A 165 52.20 -29.11 -20.04
C HIS A 165 53.21 -30.22 -19.70
N PRO A 166 54.49 -29.91 -19.39
CA PRO A 166 55.53 -30.92 -19.10
C PRO A 166 55.21 -31.80 -17.90
N ASP A 167 54.55 -31.22 -16.88
CA ASP A 167 54.15 -31.91 -15.65
C ASP A 167 52.97 -32.89 -15.87
N GLY A 168 52.44 -32.98 -17.09
CA GLY A 168 51.38 -33.91 -17.47
C GLY A 168 49.97 -33.39 -17.15
N ARG A 169 49.04 -34.32 -16.88
CA ARG A 169 47.65 -33.99 -16.57
C ARG A 169 47.56 -33.32 -15.19
N LYS A 170 47.57 -31.99 -15.17
CA LYS A 170 47.20 -31.21 -13.98
C LYS A 170 45.83 -31.65 -13.46
N GLY A 171 45.68 -31.66 -12.13
CA GLY A 171 44.38 -31.84 -11.50
C GLY A 171 43.45 -30.66 -11.81
N ILE A 172 42.15 -30.83 -11.56
CA ILE A 172 41.24 -29.69 -11.52
C ILE A 172 41.49 -28.99 -10.19
N GLU A 173 42.38 -28.01 -10.18
CA GLU A 173 42.61 -27.14 -9.03
C GLU A 173 41.39 -26.23 -8.85
N MET A 174 40.49 -26.62 -7.92
CA MET A 174 39.30 -25.86 -7.59
C MET A 174 39.67 -24.68 -6.69
N SER A 175 40.19 -23.61 -7.28
CA SER A 175 40.41 -22.36 -6.57
C SER A 175 39.10 -21.60 -6.33
N VAL A 176 39.03 -20.90 -5.20
CA VAL A 176 37.92 -19.98 -4.89
C VAL A 176 38.34 -18.59 -5.34
N ALA A 177 37.51 -17.91 -6.12
CA ALA A 177 37.75 -16.55 -6.62
C ALA A 177 37.62 -15.45 -5.54
N LEU A 178 38.07 -15.74 -4.31
CA LEU A 178 38.23 -14.78 -3.22
C LEU A 178 39.71 -14.39 -3.12
N PRO A 179 40.03 -13.12 -2.83
CA PRO A 179 41.41 -12.67 -2.77
C PRO A 179 42.04 -13.15 -1.47
N LEU A 180 43.31 -13.55 -1.51
CA LEU A 180 44.01 -14.12 -0.35
C LEU A 180 44.06 -13.16 0.85
N PHE A 181 43.99 -11.85 0.65
CA PHE A 181 43.89 -10.89 1.75
C PHE A 181 42.61 -11.05 2.60
N LEU A 182 41.52 -11.65 2.09
CA LEU A 182 40.33 -11.96 2.88
C LEU A 182 40.41 -13.33 3.58
N LEU A 183 41.33 -14.20 3.18
CA LEU A 183 41.44 -15.59 3.66
C LEU A 183 42.65 -15.85 4.57
N ASN A 184 43.67 -14.98 4.56
CA ASN A 184 44.75 -15.02 5.54
C ASN A 184 44.17 -14.80 6.95
N ILE A 185 44.36 -15.77 7.84
CA ILE A 185 43.85 -15.74 9.23
C ILE A 185 44.75 -14.90 10.13
N ASP A 186 46.04 -14.76 9.80
CA ASP A 186 47.08 -14.13 10.62
C ASP A 186 47.05 -12.58 10.62
N GLY A 187 45.89 -11.94 10.40
CA GLY A 187 45.81 -10.50 10.21
C GLY A 187 44.42 -9.86 10.31
N ALA A 188 44.36 -8.55 10.02
CA ALA A 188 43.17 -7.70 10.19
C ALA A 188 41.92 -8.15 9.39
N SER A 189 42.13 -9.02 8.41
CA SER A 189 41.14 -9.73 7.60
C SER A 189 40.14 -10.55 8.43
N GLY A 190 40.58 -11.22 9.51
CA GLY A 190 39.67 -11.95 10.40
C GLY A 190 38.61 -11.04 11.03
N GLY A 191 38.98 -9.81 11.37
CA GLY A 191 38.05 -8.79 11.86
C GLY A 191 37.04 -8.34 10.80
N ILE A 192 37.45 -8.24 9.53
CA ILE A 192 36.57 -7.89 8.40
C ILE A 192 35.54 -9.01 8.15
N LEU A 193 35.97 -10.27 8.19
CA LEU A 193 35.07 -11.42 8.04
C LEU A 193 34.05 -11.49 9.19
N LEU A 194 34.50 -11.31 10.43
CA LEU A 194 33.63 -11.31 11.62
C LEU A 194 32.64 -10.13 11.59
N LEU A 195 33.08 -8.93 11.22
CA LEU A 195 32.18 -7.77 11.01
C LEU A 195 31.17 -8.02 9.89
N GLY A 196 31.55 -8.73 8.83
CA GLY A 196 30.64 -9.15 7.76
C GLY A 196 29.56 -10.11 8.27
N ILE A 197 29.94 -11.13 9.03
CA ILE A 197 29.01 -12.12 9.61
C ILE A 197 28.09 -11.45 10.64
N VAL A 198 28.62 -10.65 11.57
CA VAL A 198 27.81 -9.89 12.54
C VAL A 198 26.88 -8.90 11.80
N GLY A 199 27.37 -8.24 10.75
CA GLY A 199 26.59 -7.32 9.93
C GLY A 199 25.40 -7.98 9.22
N VAL A 200 25.61 -9.14 8.59
CA VAL A 200 24.61 -9.82 7.75
C VAL A 200 23.71 -10.78 8.55
N CYS A 201 24.24 -11.46 9.56
CA CYS A 201 23.51 -12.48 10.32
C CYS A 201 22.88 -11.96 11.62
N ILE A 202 23.38 -10.86 12.20
CA ILE A 202 22.85 -10.29 13.45
C ILE A 202 22.24 -8.90 13.19
N LEU A 203 23.04 -7.93 12.76
CA LEU A 203 22.60 -6.54 12.63
C LEU A 203 21.53 -6.36 11.55
N LEU A 204 21.65 -6.99 10.39
CA LEU A 204 20.65 -6.87 9.32
C LEU A 204 19.28 -7.48 9.73
N PRO A 205 19.19 -8.72 10.26
CA PRO A 205 17.93 -9.24 10.81
C PRO A 205 17.39 -8.42 11.98
N LEU A 206 18.24 -7.96 12.90
CA LEU A 206 17.81 -7.14 14.05
C LEU A 206 17.25 -5.79 13.59
N VAL A 207 17.92 -5.09 12.66
CA VAL A 207 17.44 -3.83 12.09
C VAL A 207 16.14 -4.05 11.30
N MET A 208 16.03 -5.13 10.54
CA MET A 208 14.79 -5.47 9.84
C MET A 208 13.64 -5.80 10.81
N ALA A 209 13.90 -6.54 11.88
CA ALA A 209 12.93 -6.84 12.93
C ALA A 209 12.49 -5.58 13.67
N VAL A 210 13.43 -4.73 14.11
CA VAL A 210 13.13 -3.46 14.78
C VAL A 210 12.35 -2.51 13.86
N ILE A 211 12.71 -2.40 12.58
CA ILE A 211 11.95 -1.58 11.61
C ILE A 211 10.56 -2.18 11.35
N TYR A 212 10.42 -3.50 11.26
CA TYR A 212 9.14 -4.16 11.05
C TYR A 212 8.22 -4.01 12.27
N LEU A 213 8.67 -4.41 13.45
CA LEU A 213 7.92 -4.33 14.71
C LEU A 213 7.56 -2.89 15.06
N SER A 214 8.48 -1.93 14.95
CA SER A 214 8.21 -0.51 15.24
C SER A 214 7.30 0.18 14.21
N ARG A 215 7.06 -0.42 13.04
CA ARG A 215 6.05 0.03 12.07
C ARG A 215 4.71 -0.69 12.27
N SER A 216 4.72 -2.02 12.39
CA SER A 216 3.52 -2.85 12.55
C SER A 216 2.74 -2.53 13.83
N SER A 217 3.46 -2.25 14.93
CA SER A 217 2.87 -1.75 16.19
C SER A 217 2.26 -0.35 16.12
N LYS A 218 2.62 0.46 15.10
CA LYS A 218 2.18 1.86 14.97
C LYS A 218 1.13 2.07 13.88
N TYR A 219 1.16 1.27 12.82
CA TYR A 219 0.36 1.45 11.62
C TYR A 219 -0.36 0.17 11.20
N THR A 220 -1.62 0.28 10.79
CA THR A 220 -2.35 -0.79 10.11
C THR A 220 -1.82 -1.04 8.70
N GLY A 221 -2.25 -2.12 8.04
CA GLY A 221 -1.84 -2.45 6.66
C GLY A 221 -2.12 -1.34 5.63
N ASN A 222 -3.12 -0.48 5.87
CA ASN A 222 -3.41 0.70 5.05
C ASN A 222 -2.59 1.96 5.43
N TYR A 223 -1.57 1.81 6.28
CA TYR A 223 -0.73 2.84 6.91
C TYR A 223 -1.52 3.99 7.55
N VAL A 224 -2.49 3.64 8.40
CA VAL A 224 -3.16 4.56 9.32
C VAL A 224 -2.84 4.13 10.74
N ARG A 225 -2.65 5.09 11.66
CA ARG A 225 -2.23 4.85 13.04
C ARG A 225 -3.29 4.07 13.82
N HIS A 226 -2.87 3.13 14.67
CA HIS A 226 -3.78 2.43 15.59
C HIS A 226 -4.52 3.40 16.54
N GLN A 227 -3.87 4.52 16.91
CA GLN A 227 -4.50 5.62 17.66
C GLN A 227 -5.70 6.24 16.91
N THR A 228 -5.59 6.42 15.59
CA THR A 228 -6.69 6.92 14.75
C THR A 228 -7.83 5.92 14.69
N MET A 229 -7.53 4.62 14.59
CA MET A 229 -8.57 3.57 14.66
C MET A 229 -9.31 3.58 15.99
N SER A 230 -8.59 3.72 17.10
CA SER A 230 -9.17 3.82 18.44
C SER A 230 -10.08 5.05 18.59
N ALA A 231 -9.61 6.22 18.16
CA ALA A 231 -10.39 7.45 18.16
C ALA A 231 -11.66 7.32 17.30
N TYR A 232 -11.54 6.82 16.07
CA TYR A 232 -12.70 6.57 15.19
C TYR A 232 -13.67 5.56 15.81
N TYR A 233 -13.19 4.44 16.35
CA TYR A 233 -14.03 3.41 16.96
C TYR A 233 -14.85 3.94 18.15
N TYR A 234 -14.26 4.84 18.95
CA TYR A 234 -14.86 5.45 20.14
C TYR A 234 -15.82 6.62 19.81
N PHE A 235 -15.44 7.50 18.88
CA PHE A 235 -16.25 8.67 18.53
C PHE A 235 -17.36 8.39 17.51
N MET A 236 -17.24 7.31 16.72
CA MET A 236 -18.33 6.84 15.85
C MET A 236 -19.50 6.32 16.68
N LYS A 237 -20.73 6.74 16.36
CA LYS A 237 -21.97 6.38 17.08
C LYS A 237 -23.11 6.13 16.09
N PRO A 238 -24.08 5.24 16.38
CA PRO A 238 -25.17 4.91 15.45
C PRO A 238 -26.09 6.10 15.14
N SER A 239 -26.23 7.02 16.10
CA SER A 239 -27.00 8.25 16.01
C SER A 239 -26.23 9.44 15.42
N LEU A 240 -24.97 9.26 14.98
CA LEU A 240 -24.16 10.32 14.43
C LEU A 240 -24.74 10.81 13.09
N ALA A 241 -25.11 12.08 13.04
CA ALA A 241 -25.61 12.72 11.82
C ALA A 241 -24.48 12.86 10.78
N PRO A 242 -24.74 12.73 9.46
CA PRO A 242 -23.73 12.88 8.41
C PRO A 242 -22.86 14.14 8.52
N SER A 243 -23.47 15.30 8.82
CA SER A 243 -22.76 16.58 9.00
C SER A 243 -21.84 16.63 10.22
N LYS A 244 -21.86 15.62 11.10
CA LYS A 244 -20.99 15.46 12.27
C LYS A 244 -19.89 14.41 12.06
N VAL A 245 -19.92 13.63 10.98
CA VAL A 245 -18.85 12.68 10.61
C VAL A 245 -17.52 13.41 10.35
N MET A 246 -17.58 14.64 9.82
CA MET A 246 -16.40 15.51 9.65
C MET A 246 -15.66 15.78 10.99
N GLU A 247 -16.39 15.95 12.09
CA GLU A 247 -15.77 16.24 13.40
C GLU A 247 -15.00 15.01 13.90
N VAL A 248 -15.55 13.79 13.73
CA VAL A 248 -14.85 12.52 13.99
C VAL A 248 -13.63 12.38 13.08
N PHE A 249 -13.79 12.59 11.77
CA PHE A 249 -12.70 12.53 10.80
C PHE A 249 -11.51 13.43 11.16
N THR A 250 -11.77 14.63 11.68
CA THR A 250 -10.69 15.54 12.09
C THR A 250 -9.94 15.12 13.36
N THR A 251 -10.39 14.10 14.11
CA THR A 251 -9.67 13.57 15.29
C THR A 251 -8.47 12.67 14.97
N ALA A 252 -8.19 12.40 13.68
CA ALA A 252 -7.12 11.48 13.28
C ALA A 252 -5.73 11.91 13.79
N ALA A 253 -4.98 10.94 14.34
CA ALA A 253 -3.67 11.16 14.93
C ALA A 253 -2.60 11.57 13.90
N GLU A 254 -2.82 11.34 12.61
CA GLU A 254 -2.00 11.86 11.51
C GLU A 254 -2.03 13.40 11.43
N TYR A 255 -3.15 14.02 11.81
CA TYR A 255 -3.30 15.48 11.79
C TYR A 255 -2.62 16.16 12.98
N MET A 256 -2.26 15.41 14.02
CA MET A 256 -1.45 15.92 15.14
C MET A 256 0.00 16.22 14.72
N ASP A 257 0.49 15.60 13.65
CA ASP A 257 1.83 15.85 13.08
C ASP A 257 1.92 17.16 12.28
N ILE A 258 0.80 17.89 12.11
CA ILE A 258 0.78 19.12 11.30
C ILE A 258 1.47 20.25 12.09
N PRO A 259 2.53 20.89 11.53
CA PRO A 259 3.32 21.87 12.26
C PRO A 259 2.48 23.11 12.58
N VAL A 260 2.41 23.49 13.86
CA VAL A 260 1.77 24.72 14.32
C VAL A 260 2.83 25.81 14.44
N ARG A 261 2.69 26.90 13.67
CA ARG A 261 3.65 28.01 13.64
C ARG A 261 2.95 29.29 14.09
N ARG A 262 3.63 30.14 14.87
CA ARG A 262 3.13 31.47 15.27
C ARG A 262 2.84 32.40 14.07
N SER A 263 3.43 32.13 12.91
CA SER A 263 3.13 32.82 11.64
C SER A 263 1.72 32.54 11.11
N ASP A 264 1.07 31.48 11.59
CA ASP A 264 -0.16 30.98 11.03
C ASP A 264 -1.39 31.56 11.76
N ASP A 265 -1.22 32.16 12.93
CA ASP A 265 -2.30 32.61 13.82
C ASP A 265 -3.22 33.66 13.16
N GLU A 266 -2.66 34.72 12.57
CA GLU A 266 -3.46 35.74 11.88
C GLU A 266 -4.15 35.18 10.61
N PRO A 267 -3.47 34.47 9.69
CA PRO A 267 -4.13 33.78 8.58
C PRO A 267 -5.26 32.84 9.01
N LEU A 268 -5.06 32.06 10.08
CA LEU A 268 -6.08 31.15 10.62
C LEU A 268 -7.25 31.89 11.26
N GLN A 269 -7.03 33.04 11.90
CA GLN A 269 -8.13 33.89 12.39
C GLN A 269 -8.93 34.52 11.24
N ARG A 270 -8.28 34.97 10.16
CA ARG A 270 -8.98 35.46 8.96
C ARG A 270 -9.82 34.35 8.32
N LEU A 271 -9.26 33.16 8.15
CA LEU A 271 -9.96 31.97 7.64
C LEU A 271 -11.10 31.51 8.57
N PHE A 272 -10.92 31.59 9.89
CA PHE A 272 -11.99 31.30 10.85
C PHE A 272 -13.20 32.23 10.66
N LEU A 273 -12.97 33.49 10.31
CA LEU A 273 -14.06 34.47 10.10
C LEU A 273 -14.85 34.22 8.82
N SER A 274 -14.23 33.74 7.74
CA SER A 274 -14.93 33.37 6.50
C SER A 274 -15.73 32.08 6.67
N VAL A 275 -15.10 30.98 7.11
CA VAL A 275 -15.78 29.67 7.23
C VAL A 275 -16.68 29.55 8.46
N ARG A 276 -16.85 30.63 9.25
CA ARG A 276 -17.54 30.66 10.54
C ARG A 276 -18.97 30.09 10.51
N SER A 277 -19.67 30.21 9.39
CA SER A 277 -21.04 29.69 9.19
C SER A 277 -21.11 28.19 8.89
N GLU A 278 -20.02 27.61 8.39
CA GLU A 278 -19.93 26.15 8.13
C GLU A 278 -19.48 25.36 9.35
N LEU A 279 -18.80 26.02 10.30
CA LEU A 279 -18.54 25.45 11.62
C LEU A 279 -19.89 25.28 12.36
N ASN A 280 -20.19 24.06 12.82
CA ASN A 280 -21.46 23.70 13.49
C ASN A 280 -21.56 24.26 14.94
N LEU A 281 -21.24 25.54 15.14
CA LEU A 281 -21.27 26.26 16.43
C LEU A 281 -22.72 26.67 16.77
N ASP A 282 -23.16 26.44 18.01
CA ASP A 282 -24.50 26.86 18.46
C ASP A 282 -24.66 28.38 18.34
N HIS A 283 -25.62 28.79 17.51
CA HIS A 283 -25.92 30.18 17.21
C HIS A 283 -26.40 30.96 18.45
N LYS A 284 -26.88 30.27 19.49
CA LYS A 284 -27.28 30.89 20.77
C LYS A 284 -26.08 31.23 21.67
N ASN A 285 -24.99 30.47 21.58
CA ASN A 285 -23.84 30.55 22.50
C ASN A 285 -22.51 30.83 21.78
N ILE A 286 -22.55 31.49 20.62
CA ILE A 286 -21.42 31.71 19.69
C ILE A 286 -20.10 32.07 20.39
N ARG A 287 -20.09 33.02 21.33
CA ARG A 287 -18.85 33.43 22.03
C ARG A 287 -18.25 32.31 22.90
N GLN A 288 -19.09 31.49 23.53
CA GLN A 288 -18.62 30.34 24.33
C GLN A 288 -18.16 29.20 23.44
N GLU A 289 -18.89 28.89 22.36
CA GLU A 289 -18.48 27.86 21.40
C GLU A 289 -17.20 28.24 20.64
N GLN A 290 -17.00 29.52 20.32
CA GLN A 290 -15.73 30.05 19.83
C GLN A 290 -14.59 29.82 20.83
N ALA A 291 -14.80 30.15 22.11
CA ALA A 291 -13.79 29.93 23.14
C ALA A 291 -13.52 28.44 23.39
N LYS A 292 -14.50 27.55 23.22
CA LYS A 292 -14.30 26.08 23.26
C LYS A 292 -13.49 25.60 22.06
N PHE A 293 -13.82 26.06 20.85
CA PHE A 293 -13.12 25.69 19.61
C PHE A 293 -11.63 26.03 19.69
N TRP A 294 -11.29 27.29 20.01
CA TRP A 294 -9.89 27.73 20.15
C TRP A 294 -9.15 27.15 21.37
N LYS A 295 -9.84 26.46 22.30
CA LYS A 295 -9.24 25.69 23.40
C LYS A 295 -8.93 24.23 23.05
N GLN A 296 -9.32 23.75 21.87
CA GLN A 296 -8.92 22.43 21.39
C GLN A 296 -7.43 22.42 21.01
N HIS A 297 -6.84 21.24 20.81
CA HIS A 297 -5.44 21.12 20.43
C HIS A 297 -5.15 21.89 19.12
N PRO A 298 -4.15 22.80 19.07
CA PRO A 298 -3.98 23.73 17.95
C PRO A 298 -3.83 23.08 16.58
N ALA A 299 -3.22 21.89 16.49
CA ALA A 299 -3.12 21.14 15.23
C ALA A 299 -4.50 20.66 14.71
N LEU A 300 -5.44 20.31 15.61
CA LEU A 300 -6.81 19.95 15.25
C LEU A 300 -7.60 21.17 14.79
N VAL A 301 -7.49 22.29 15.51
CA VAL A 301 -8.11 23.58 15.14
C VAL A 301 -7.66 24.02 13.74
N LYS A 302 -6.34 24.00 13.50
CA LYS A 302 -5.74 24.26 12.19
C LYS A 302 -6.26 23.30 11.12
N THR A 303 -6.36 22.01 11.43
CA THR A 303 -6.87 20.99 10.49
C THR A 303 -8.34 21.22 10.12
N VAL A 304 -9.23 21.48 11.09
CA VAL A 304 -10.65 21.78 10.83
C VAL A 304 -10.77 23.00 9.90
N LEU A 305 -9.97 24.05 10.13
CA LEU A 305 -9.96 25.24 9.28
C LEU A 305 -9.43 24.95 7.87
N LEU A 306 -8.35 24.18 7.72
CA LEU A 306 -7.80 23.79 6.42
C LEU A 306 -8.75 22.85 5.64
N VAL A 307 -9.48 21.97 6.33
CA VAL A 307 -10.58 21.18 5.74
C VAL A 307 -11.69 22.10 5.24
N GLN A 308 -12.14 23.07 6.04
CA GLN A 308 -13.16 24.02 5.62
C GLN A 308 -12.70 24.93 4.47
N ALA A 309 -11.40 25.27 4.38
CA ALA A 309 -10.84 25.98 3.23
C ALA A 309 -10.94 25.17 1.93
N GLN A 310 -10.80 23.83 1.98
CA GLN A 310 -11.06 22.96 0.83
C GLN A 310 -12.54 22.97 0.47
N LEU A 311 -13.43 22.75 1.45
CA LEU A 311 -14.87 22.64 1.19
C LEU A 311 -15.48 23.95 0.64
N ASN A 312 -14.95 25.11 1.03
CA ASN A 312 -15.40 26.43 0.56
C ASN A 312 -14.58 27.01 -0.61
N ARG A 313 -13.61 26.27 -1.15
CA ARG A 313 -12.70 26.69 -2.26
C ARG A 313 -11.81 27.90 -1.94
N GLU A 314 -11.59 28.21 -0.66
CA GLU A 314 -10.79 29.36 -0.19
C GLU A 314 -9.26 29.10 -0.20
N SER A 315 -8.79 28.06 -0.89
CA SER A 315 -7.37 27.68 -0.92
C SER A 315 -6.43 28.75 -1.48
N ALA A 316 -6.95 29.68 -2.30
CA ALA A 316 -6.22 30.84 -2.81
C ALA A 316 -5.97 31.95 -1.75
N ALA A 317 -6.68 31.94 -0.62
CA ALA A 317 -6.48 32.88 0.49
C ALA A 317 -5.42 32.40 1.51
N LEU A 318 -4.91 31.17 1.35
CA LEU A 318 -3.92 30.57 2.26
C LEU A 318 -2.51 31.13 2.00
N SER A 319 -1.74 31.32 3.07
CA SER A 319 -0.32 31.65 2.95
C SER A 319 0.46 30.47 2.31
N PRO A 320 1.62 30.70 1.66
CA PRO A 320 2.40 29.62 1.05
C PRO A 320 2.80 28.50 2.02
N ALA A 321 3.01 28.83 3.30
CA ALA A 321 3.28 27.86 4.36
C ALA A 321 2.04 27.00 4.68
N LEU A 322 0.86 27.65 4.86
CA LEU A 322 -0.40 26.95 5.08
C LEU A 322 -0.83 26.12 3.86
N LEU A 323 -0.51 26.55 2.63
CA LEU A 323 -0.79 25.78 1.41
C LEU A 323 0.01 24.46 1.35
N GLY A 324 1.19 24.41 1.97
CA GLY A 324 1.96 23.17 2.17
C GLY A 324 1.24 22.20 3.13
N ASP A 325 0.80 22.71 4.28
CA ASP A 325 0.10 21.91 5.29
C ASP A 325 -1.29 21.44 4.80
N PHE A 326 -2.00 22.32 4.10
CA PHE A 326 -3.27 22.05 3.41
C PHE A 326 -3.15 20.87 2.43
N ARG A 327 -2.10 20.86 1.60
CA ARG A 327 -1.83 19.73 0.71
C ARG A 327 -1.58 18.44 1.49
N ARG A 328 -0.91 18.50 2.65
CA ARG A 328 -0.68 17.33 3.51
C ARG A 328 -1.97 16.77 4.11
N VAL A 329 -2.90 17.63 4.55
CA VAL A 329 -4.25 17.22 4.99
C VAL A 329 -4.97 16.46 3.87
N LEU A 330 -4.94 17.00 2.65
CA LEU A 330 -5.61 16.41 1.48
C LEU A 330 -4.89 15.18 0.89
N GLU A 331 -3.64 14.93 1.27
CA GLU A 331 -2.88 13.71 0.89
C GLU A 331 -3.27 12.54 1.80
N CYS A 332 -3.47 12.81 3.09
CA CYS A 332 -3.94 11.82 4.07
C CYS A 332 -5.45 11.50 3.93
N SER A 333 -6.27 12.49 3.52
CA SER A 333 -7.73 12.38 3.61
C SER A 333 -8.37 11.16 2.92
N PRO A 334 -7.95 10.68 1.73
CA PRO A 334 -8.63 9.54 1.09
C PRO A 334 -8.44 8.23 1.86
N ARG A 335 -7.25 8.04 2.47
CA ARG A 335 -6.93 6.86 3.29
C ARG A 335 -7.72 6.90 4.59
N LEU A 336 -7.75 8.07 5.23
CA LEU A 336 -8.48 8.30 6.47
C LEU A 336 -10.00 8.16 6.31
N LEU A 337 -10.56 8.48 5.13
CA LEU A 337 -11.96 8.24 4.81
C LEU A 337 -12.26 6.74 4.57
N GLU A 338 -11.36 5.98 3.93
CA GLU A 338 -11.55 4.53 3.76
C GLU A 338 -11.59 3.80 5.10
N GLU A 339 -10.70 4.18 6.04
CA GLU A 339 -10.66 3.58 7.38
C GLU A 339 -11.84 4.05 8.26
N LEU A 340 -12.26 5.31 8.14
CA LEU A 340 -13.47 5.80 8.80
C LEU A 340 -14.73 5.07 8.30
N MET A 341 -14.79 4.72 7.01
CA MET A 341 -15.86 3.91 6.43
C MET A 341 -15.88 2.50 7.03
N LYS A 342 -14.70 1.85 7.14
CA LYS A 342 -14.56 0.55 7.83
C LYS A 342 -15.08 0.62 9.27
N MET A 343 -14.79 1.69 10.02
CA MET A 343 -15.27 1.87 11.39
C MET A 343 -16.79 2.17 11.51
N ALA A 344 -17.45 2.57 10.41
CA ALA A 344 -18.90 2.73 10.35
C ALA A 344 -19.64 1.42 10.00
N ILE A 345 -19.06 0.60 9.11
CA ILE A 345 -19.65 -0.67 8.64
C ILE A 345 -19.29 -1.88 9.50
N LEU A 346 -18.33 -1.75 10.43
CA LEU A 346 -17.89 -2.82 11.33
C LEU A 346 -19.04 -3.29 12.26
N PRO A 347 -19.48 -4.56 12.21
CA PRO A 347 -20.44 -5.10 13.17
C PRO A 347 -19.82 -5.16 14.58
N ARG A 348 -20.64 -4.96 15.62
CA ARG A 348 -20.17 -4.91 17.02
C ARG A 348 -20.80 -6.04 17.85
N PRO A 349 -20.20 -6.47 18.97
CA PRO A 349 -20.73 -7.61 19.74
C PRO A 349 -22.20 -7.47 20.19
N SER A 350 -22.67 -6.24 20.43
CA SER A 350 -24.06 -5.93 20.79
C SER A 350 -25.00 -5.72 19.60
N GLN A 351 -24.49 -5.62 18.37
CA GLN A 351 -25.26 -5.37 17.14
C GLN A 351 -24.55 -6.06 15.96
N ARG A 352 -25.14 -7.16 15.45
CA ARG A 352 -24.61 -7.99 14.34
C ARG A 352 -24.35 -7.25 13.01
N TYR A 353 -24.62 -5.95 12.93
CA TYR A 353 -24.65 -5.15 11.71
C TYR A 353 -23.88 -3.83 11.89
N GLY A 354 -23.42 -3.24 10.78
CA GLY A 354 -22.82 -1.90 10.75
C GLY A 354 -23.87 -0.78 10.80
N TRP A 355 -23.45 0.49 10.84
CA TRP A 355 -24.37 1.63 10.97
C TRP A 355 -24.52 2.43 9.66
N LEU A 356 -25.76 2.56 9.18
CA LEU A 356 -26.07 3.13 7.87
C LEU A 356 -25.86 4.66 7.80
N ARG A 357 -26.43 5.43 8.74
CA ARG A 357 -26.29 6.91 8.77
C ARG A 357 -24.84 7.38 8.83
N PRO A 358 -23.95 6.82 9.67
CA PRO A 358 -22.54 7.21 9.65
C PRO A 358 -21.83 6.77 8.36
N ALA A 359 -22.09 5.56 7.84
CA ALA A 359 -21.49 5.09 6.59
C ALA A 359 -21.86 5.99 5.40
N ILE A 360 -23.13 6.39 5.27
CA ILE A 360 -23.57 7.40 4.31
C ILE A 360 -22.76 8.69 4.51
N GLY A 361 -22.67 9.20 5.74
CA GLY A 361 -21.95 10.44 6.04
C GLY A 361 -20.44 10.41 5.74
N VAL A 362 -19.78 9.25 5.80
CA VAL A 362 -18.38 9.11 5.33
C VAL A 362 -18.30 9.25 3.82
N VAL A 363 -19.24 8.66 3.07
CA VAL A 363 -19.28 8.79 1.60
C VAL A 363 -19.64 10.21 1.19
N GLU A 364 -20.63 10.85 1.82
CA GLU A 364 -20.97 12.26 1.59
C GLU A 364 -19.76 13.19 1.83
N LEU A 365 -18.98 12.92 2.89
CA LEU A 365 -17.76 13.65 3.19
C LEU A 365 -16.68 13.43 2.11
N SER A 366 -16.51 12.21 1.59
CA SER A 366 -15.61 11.91 0.47
C SER A 366 -16.01 12.63 -0.83
N GLN A 367 -17.30 12.63 -1.17
CA GLN A 367 -17.83 13.36 -2.32
C GLN A 367 -17.53 14.87 -2.17
N ASN A 368 -17.80 15.45 -0.99
CA ASN A 368 -17.57 16.88 -0.70
C ASN A 368 -16.08 17.27 -0.70
N PHE A 369 -15.17 16.42 -0.19
CA PHE A 369 -13.72 16.64 -0.28
C PHE A 369 -13.22 16.65 -1.73
N THR A 370 -13.72 15.70 -2.54
CA THR A 370 -13.32 15.50 -3.93
C THR A 370 -13.80 16.65 -4.83
N GLN A 371 -15.06 17.08 -4.64
CA GLN A 371 -15.68 18.16 -5.42
C GLN A 371 -15.46 19.57 -4.86
N ALA A 372 -14.86 19.69 -3.67
CA ALA A 372 -14.69 20.96 -2.94
C ALA A 372 -16.03 21.71 -2.80
N VAL A 373 -16.98 21.10 -2.08
CA VAL A 373 -18.34 21.64 -1.86
C VAL A 373 -18.62 21.70 -0.35
N PRO A 374 -19.27 22.76 0.18
CA PRO A 374 -19.60 22.84 1.62
C PRO A 374 -20.66 21.82 2.04
N LEU A 375 -20.56 21.33 3.28
CA LEU A 375 -21.53 20.37 3.84
C LEU A 375 -22.89 21.03 4.08
N SER A 376 -22.97 22.35 4.25
CA SER A 376 -24.25 23.07 4.30
C SER A 376 -25.08 22.95 3.02
N ALA A 377 -24.45 22.85 1.85
CA ALA A 377 -25.14 22.79 0.56
C ALA A 377 -25.95 21.50 0.34
N ARG A 378 -25.76 20.48 1.18
CA ARG A 378 -26.63 19.28 1.26
C ARG A 378 -27.89 19.48 2.10
N LYS A 379 -27.90 20.47 3.01
CA LYS A 379 -29.03 20.70 3.92
C LYS A 379 -30.24 21.16 3.09
N THR A 380 -31.42 20.60 3.37
CA THR A 380 -32.68 20.84 2.64
C THR A 380 -33.31 22.19 3.00
N ALA A 381 -32.60 23.28 2.67
CA ALA A 381 -33.02 24.65 2.89
C ALA A 381 -33.62 25.26 1.61
N GLY A 382 -34.73 26.01 1.74
CA GLY A 382 -35.28 26.82 0.63
C GLY A 382 -36.11 26.06 -0.41
N GLY A 383 -36.58 24.84 -0.12
CA GLY A 383 -37.52 24.10 -0.97
C GLY A 383 -36.90 23.01 -1.85
N PHE A 384 -35.59 22.77 -1.74
CA PHE A 384 -34.93 21.61 -2.36
C PHE A 384 -35.11 20.34 -1.52
N SER A 385 -35.37 19.20 -2.16
CA SER A 385 -35.41 17.87 -1.53
C SER A 385 -34.02 17.28 -1.26
N GLU A 386 -32.99 17.71 -1.99
CA GLU A 386 -31.63 17.14 -1.97
C GLU A 386 -30.52 18.21 -1.81
N GLY A 387 -30.92 19.43 -1.46
CA GLY A 387 -30.02 20.59 -1.40
C GLY A 387 -29.59 21.08 -2.79
N PHE A 388 -28.49 21.84 -2.83
CA PHE A 388 -27.90 22.41 -4.06
C PHE A 388 -26.43 22.00 -4.30
N ALA A 389 -25.86 21.16 -3.43
CA ALA A 389 -24.53 20.59 -3.59
C ALA A 389 -24.25 19.95 -4.98
N PRO A 390 -25.18 19.22 -5.63
CA PRO A 390 -24.95 18.66 -6.97
C PRO A 390 -24.66 19.70 -8.05
N PHE A 391 -25.21 20.92 -7.94
CA PHE A 391 -24.94 22.00 -8.90
C PHE A 391 -23.56 22.64 -8.69
N LEU A 392 -23.09 22.74 -7.44
CA LEU A 392 -21.81 23.39 -7.14
C LEU A 392 -20.59 22.59 -7.63
N GLN A 393 -20.73 21.29 -7.88
CA GLN A 393 -19.66 20.45 -8.45
C GLN A 393 -19.39 20.75 -9.94
N LEU A 394 -20.33 21.38 -10.64
CA LEU A 394 -20.20 21.75 -12.04
C LEU A 394 -19.27 22.98 -12.20
N PRO A 395 -18.54 23.09 -13.34
CA PRO A 395 -17.69 24.25 -13.60
C PRO A 395 -18.52 25.53 -13.69
N HIS A 396 -17.91 26.67 -13.32
CA HIS A 396 -18.52 28.02 -13.35
C HIS A 396 -19.72 28.27 -12.42
N PHE A 397 -20.29 27.24 -11.80
CA PHE A 397 -21.41 27.37 -10.87
C PHE A 397 -20.99 28.01 -9.52
N SER A 398 -21.85 28.90 -9.02
CA SER A 398 -21.78 29.47 -7.68
C SER A 398 -23.17 29.49 -7.02
N GLU A 399 -23.22 29.63 -5.70
CA GLU A 399 -24.47 29.63 -4.95
C GLU A 399 -25.48 30.69 -5.45
N ALA A 400 -24.99 31.86 -5.84
CA ALA A 400 -25.80 32.93 -6.42
C ALA A 400 -26.39 32.56 -7.80
N ILE A 401 -25.68 31.76 -8.60
CA ILE A 401 -26.17 31.27 -9.90
C ILE A 401 -27.26 30.21 -9.70
N VAL A 402 -27.06 29.23 -8.81
CA VAL A 402 -28.08 28.21 -8.52
C VAL A 402 -29.38 28.87 -8.03
N LYS A 403 -29.26 29.86 -7.12
CA LYS A 403 -30.40 30.66 -6.64
C LYS A 403 -31.12 31.45 -7.75
N LYS A 404 -30.49 31.77 -8.89
CA LYS A 404 -31.18 32.33 -10.08
C LYS A 404 -31.93 31.26 -10.87
N ILE A 405 -31.29 30.12 -11.14
CA ILE A 405 -31.83 29.01 -11.93
C ILE A 405 -33.09 28.44 -11.29
N THR A 406 -33.03 28.12 -9.98
CA THR A 406 -34.14 27.48 -9.26
C THR A 406 -35.36 28.38 -9.12
N ARG A 407 -35.19 29.70 -9.14
CA ARG A 407 -36.31 30.65 -9.14
C ARG A 407 -37.09 30.70 -10.45
N LYS A 408 -36.59 30.11 -11.55
CA LYS A 408 -37.21 30.22 -12.89
C LYS A 408 -37.68 28.91 -13.52
N LYS A 409 -36.90 27.81 -13.48
CA LYS A 409 -37.22 26.60 -14.26
C LYS A 409 -37.03 25.24 -13.56
N VAL A 410 -36.06 25.08 -12.65
CA VAL A 410 -35.58 23.73 -12.24
C VAL A 410 -35.44 23.60 -10.71
N ARG A 411 -36.04 22.57 -10.10
CA ARG A 411 -36.10 22.36 -8.64
C ARG A 411 -35.17 21.25 -8.12
N SER A 412 -34.91 20.21 -8.90
CA SER A 412 -33.98 19.12 -8.58
C SER A 412 -32.80 19.06 -9.55
N PHE A 413 -31.75 18.32 -9.18
CA PHE A 413 -30.62 18.09 -10.09
C PHE A 413 -30.98 17.10 -11.22
N GLN A 414 -31.84 16.11 -10.94
CA GLN A 414 -32.36 15.19 -11.97
C GLN A 414 -33.13 15.97 -13.05
N GLU A 415 -34.02 16.90 -12.68
CA GLU A 415 -34.69 17.78 -13.65
C GLU A 415 -33.69 18.56 -14.53
N PHE A 416 -32.52 18.95 -14.02
CA PHE A 416 -31.48 19.62 -14.81
C PHE A 416 -30.81 18.66 -15.82
N GLN A 417 -30.56 17.41 -15.39
CA GLN A 417 -29.97 16.36 -16.23
C GLN A 417 -30.94 15.83 -17.29
N ASP A 418 -32.25 15.94 -17.06
CA ASP A 418 -33.30 15.47 -17.97
C ASP A 418 -33.67 16.51 -19.06
N LEU A 419 -33.28 17.79 -18.91
CA LEU A 419 -33.48 18.83 -19.95
C LEU A 419 -32.76 18.47 -21.26
N THR A 420 -33.33 18.85 -22.41
CA THR A 420 -32.60 18.73 -23.69
C THR A 420 -31.40 19.68 -23.73
N LEU A 421 -30.39 19.33 -24.54
CA LEU A 421 -29.18 20.15 -24.73
C LEU A 421 -29.49 21.61 -25.09
N GLN A 422 -30.54 21.85 -25.89
CA GLN A 422 -30.96 23.18 -26.30
C GLN A 422 -31.57 23.98 -25.14
N GLU A 423 -32.55 23.41 -24.42
CA GLU A 423 -33.17 24.05 -23.25
C GLU A 423 -32.16 24.33 -22.14
N ARG A 424 -31.17 23.45 -21.96
CA ARG A 424 -30.09 23.58 -21.00
C ARG A 424 -29.13 24.71 -21.38
N ALA A 425 -28.71 24.78 -22.66
CA ALA A 425 -27.89 25.87 -23.17
C ALA A 425 -28.61 27.23 -23.09
N GLU A 426 -29.91 27.29 -23.40
CA GLU A 426 -30.72 28.49 -23.19
C GLU A 426 -30.80 28.90 -21.71
N LEU A 427 -30.99 27.94 -20.80
CA LEU A 427 -31.04 28.20 -19.36
C LEU A 427 -29.70 28.75 -18.84
N LEU A 428 -28.57 28.17 -19.25
CA LEU A 428 -27.24 28.63 -18.84
C LEU A 428 -26.93 30.02 -19.42
N THR A 429 -27.16 30.24 -20.71
CA THR A 429 -26.90 31.55 -21.34
C THR A 429 -27.86 32.65 -20.85
N GLN A 430 -29.17 32.41 -20.81
CA GLN A 430 -30.18 33.43 -20.49
C GLN A 430 -30.47 33.63 -18.99
N VAL A 431 -30.21 32.63 -18.13
CA VAL A 431 -30.53 32.70 -16.68
C VAL A 431 -29.28 32.70 -15.79
N ALA A 432 -28.27 31.88 -16.09
CA ALA A 432 -27.01 31.96 -15.35
C ALA A 432 -26.15 33.16 -15.82
N GLY A 433 -26.17 33.44 -17.12
CA GLY A 433 -25.34 34.46 -17.78
C GLY A 433 -24.01 33.91 -18.29
N PHE A 434 -23.97 32.62 -18.61
CA PHE A 434 -22.78 31.91 -19.09
C PHE A 434 -22.49 32.20 -20.57
N SER A 435 -21.22 32.15 -20.97
CA SER A 435 -20.86 32.12 -22.38
C SER A 435 -21.17 30.74 -22.99
N ALA A 436 -21.07 30.64 -24.32
CA ALA A 436 -21.19 29.35 -25.01
C ALA A 436 -20.10 28.36 -24.58
N ALA A 437 -18.88 28.84 -24.30
CA ALA A 437 -17.77 28.00 -23.83
C ALA A 437 -17.99 27.51 -22.40
N ASP A 438 -18.45 28.37 -21.50
CA ASP A 438 -18.78 27.98 -20.11
C ASP A 438 -19.94 26.97 -20.07
N SER A 439 -20.89 27.11 -21.01
CA SER A 439 -22.01 26.16 -21.17
C SER A 439 -21.54 24.81 -21.72
N GLN A 440 -20.56 24.81 -22.63
CA GLN A 440 -19.91 23.59 -23.13
C GLN A 440 -19.06 22.90 -22.06
N ASP A 441 -18.35 23.66 -21.21
CA ASP A 441 -17.62 23.14 -20.05
C ASP A 441 -18.55 22.37 -19.10
N VAL A 442 -19.75 22.91 -18.85
CA VAL A 442 -20.78 22.25 -18.04
C VAL A 442 -21.25 20.95 -18.67
N GLU A 443 -21.53 20.93 -19.98
CA GLU A 443 -21.99 19.70 -20.66
C GLU A 443 -20.90 18.62 -20.71
N MET A 444 -19.63 18.98 -20.98
CA MET A 444 -18.50 18.05 -20.92
C MET A 444 -18.31 17.40 -19.54
N VAL A 445 -18.76 18.06 -18.47
CA VAL A 445 -18.75 17.47 -17.11
C VAL A 445 -19.97 16.59 -16.87
N LEU A 446 -21.16 16.99 -17.36
CA LEU A 446 -22.39 16.20 -17.28
C LEU A 446 -22.27 14.87 -18.05
N GLU A 447 -21.71 14.86 -19.27
CA GLU A 447 -21.49 13.65 -20.06
C GLU A 447 -20.58 12.60 -19.37
N MET A 448 -19.70 13.03 -18.46
CA MET A 448 -18.84 12.15 -17.66
C MET A 448 -19.49 11.63 -16.38
N MET A 449 -20.61 12.21 -15.92
CA MET A 449 -21.23 11.79 -14.67
C MET A 449 -21.77 10.35 -14.79
N PRO A 450 -21.51 9.46 -13.82
CA PRO A 450 -22.03 8.11 -13.85
C PRO A 450 -23.54 8.07 -13.58
N SER A 451 -24.27 7.34 -14.41
CA SER A 451 -25.62 6.84 -14.14
C SER A 451 -25.54 5.36 -13.78
N ILE A 452 -26.02 5.00 -12.58
CA ILE A 452 -25.93 3.65 -12.03
C ILE A 452 -27.29 2.94 -12.09
N THR A 453 -27.29 1.70 -12.59
CA THR A 453 -28.41 0.77 -12.46
C THR A 453 -27.96 -0.50 -11.73
N ILE A 454 -28.76 -0.99 -10.79
CA ILE A 454 -28.45 -2.15 -9.96
C ILE A 454 -29.52 -3.23 -10.17
N ASP A 455 -29.11 -4.44 -10.52
CA ASP A 455 -29.91 -5.67 -10.44
C ASP A 455 -29.38 -6.51 -9.26
N ILE A 456 -30.28 -7.05 -8.41
CA ILE A 456 -29.91 -7.75 -7.17
C ILE A 456 -30.81 -8.96 -6.98
N LYS A 457 -30.17 -10.10 -6.69
CA LYS A 457 -30.82 -11.35 -6.31
C LYS A 457 -30.20 -11.88 -5.02
N CYS A 458 -31.01 -12.54 -4.20
CA CYS A 458 -30.58 -13.22 -3.00
C CYS A 458 -31.03 -14.67 -3.11
N GLU A 459 -30.07 -15.59 -3.13
CA GLU A 459 -30.27 -17.00 -3.44
C GLU A 459 -29.50 -17.84 -2.40
N THR A 460 -30.02 -19.02 -2.06
CA THR A 460 -29.46 -20.00 -1.12
C THR A 460 -28.84 -21.16 -1.90
N GLU A 461 -27.76 -21.74 -1.37
CA GLU A 461 -27.05 -22.84 -2.04
C GLU A 461 -27.76 -24.18 -1.81
N GLY A 462 -28.67 -24.54 -2.73
CA GLY A 462 -29.29 -25.86 -2.80
C GLY A 462 -30.77 -25.95 -2.38
N GLU A 463 -31.41 -24.85 -1.97
CA GLU A 463 -32.79 -24.87 -1.45
C GLU A 463 -33.76 -23.94 -2.21
N GLU A 464 -35.04 -24.32 -2.29
CA GLU A 464 -36.11 -23.51 -2.90
C GLU A 464 -36.63 -22.41 -1.96
N GLY A 465 -35.75 -21.49 -1.60
CA GLY A 465 -36.08 -20.32 -0.78
C GLY A 465 -35.09 -20.10 0.37
N ILE A 466 -35.31 -19.02 1.12
CA ILE A 466 -34.47 -18.64 2.26
C ILE A 466 -35.20 -19.05 3.54
N GLN A 467 -34.62 -19.95 4.33
CA GLN A 467 -35.06 -20.31 5.67
C GLN A 467 -34.29 -19.51 6.74
N GLU A 468 -34.83 -19.52 7.96
CA GLU A 468 -34.20 -18.94 9.15
C GLU A 468 -32.87 -19.64 9.50
N GLY A 469 -31.79 -18.86 9.58
CA GLY A 469 -30.44 -19.34 9.90
C GLY A 469 -29.52 -19.59 8.71
N ASP A 470 -30.05 -19.66 7.48
CA ASP A 470 -29.32 -19.96 6.24
C ASP A 470 -28.20 -18.96 5.91
N ILE A 471 -27.22 -19.38 5.11
CA ILE A 471 -26.24 -18.48 4.50
C ILE A 471 -26.75 -18.03 3.13
N VAL A 472 -27.36 -16.84 3.09
CA VAL A 472 -27.88 -16.22 1.88
C VAL A 472 -26.74 -15.61 1.08
N THR A 473 -26.67 -15.93 -0.22
CA THR A 473 -25.73 -15.30 -1.15
C THR A 473 -26.44 -14.22 -1.96
N MET A 474 -26.03 -12.97 -1.77
CA MET A 474 -26.47 -11.85 -2.59
C MET A 474 -25.59 -11.76 -3.84
N HIS A 475 -26.20 -11.83 -5.02
CA HIS A 475 -25.58 -11.51 -6.30
C HIS A 475 -26.11 -10.15 -6.79
N ALA A 476 -25.23 -9.16 -6.94
CA ALA A 476 -25.59 -7.82 -7.42
C ALA A 476 -24.79 -7.46 -8.68
N TRP A 477 -25.50 -7.16 -9.77
CA TRP A 477 -24.91 -6.59 -10.99
C TRP A 477 -25.09 -5.07 -10.97
N ILE A 478 -23.99 -4.36 -10.77
CA ILE A 478 -23.94 -2.89 -10.83
C ILE A 478 -23.48 -2.50 -12.22
N THR A 479 -24.32 -1.82 -13.00
CA THR A 479 -23.98 -1.33 -14.34
C THR A 479 -23.86 0.19 -14.33
N LEU A 480 -22.73 0.69 -14.81
CA LEU A 480 -22.40 2.10 -14.90
C LEU A 480 -22.48 2.53 -16.36
N LYS A 481 -23.22 3.60 -16.64
CA LYS A 481 -23.29 4.27 -17.95
C LYS A 481 -22.89 5.75 -17.82
N ARG A 482 -22.33 6.31 -18.88
CA ARG A 482 -22.00 7.74 -19.04
C ARG A 482 -22.51 8.23 -20.38
N GLY A 483 -22.78 9.52 -20.53
CA GLY A 483 -23.26 10.10 -21.80
C GLY A 483 -22.25 9.91 -22.94
N ASN A 484 -20.96 10.02 -22.63
CA ASN A 484 -19.85 9.79 -23.56
C ASN A 484 -19.44 8.31 -23.74
N GLY A 485 -20.17 7.36 -23.17
CA GLY A 485 -19.91 5.92 -23.31
C GLY A 485 -18.67 5.37 -22.59
N LEU A 486 -17.91 6.18 -21.84
CA LEU A 486 -16.75 5.69 -21.09
C LEU A 486 -17.18 4.75 -19.94
N VAL A 487 -16.49 3.61 -19.79
CA VAL A 487 -16.69 2.66 -18.68
C VAL A 487 -15.84 3.01 -17.45
N SER A 488 -14.60 3.44 -17.64
CA SER A 488 -13.73 4.00 -16.61
C SER A 488 -13.29 5.42 -16.97
N ALA A 489 -13.21 6.29 -15.96
CA ALA A 489 -12.78 7.68 -16.10
C ALA A 489 -12.27 8.21 -14.75
N LEU A 490 -11.40 9.22 -14.77
CA LEU A 490 -11.12 10.02 -13.57
C LEU A 490 -12.23 11.09 -13.41
N PRO A 491 -12.75 11.31 -12.19
CA PRO A 491 -13.82 12.29 -11.95
C PRO A 491 -13.35 13.72 -12.21
N HIS A 492 -14.30 14.61 -12.57
CA HIS A 492 -14.05 16.05 -12.58
C HIS A 492 -13.74 16.48 -11.14
N ALA A 493 -12.49 16.84 -10.85
CA ALA A 493 -12.05 17.24 -9.51
C ALA A 493 -10.88 18.24 -9.59
N PRO A 494 -11.10 19.46 -10.14
CA PRO A 494 -10.04 20.45 -10.34
C PRO A 494 -9.48 21.00 -9.02
N TYR A 495 -10.33 21.16 -8.00
CA TYR A 495 -9.96 21.74 -6.70
C TYR A 495 -9.26 20.74 -5.76
N PHE A 496 -9.44 19.43 -5.94
CA PHE A 496 -8.73 18.43 -5.15
C PHE A 496 -7.33 18.17 -5.76
N PRO A 497 -6.21 18.43 -5.06
CA PRO A 497 -4.88 18.52 -5.70
C PRO A 497 -4.25 17.18 -6.12
N PHE A 498 -4.82 16.03 -5.72
CA PHE A 498 -4.28 14.70 -6.02
C PHE A 498 -5.14 13.93 -7.02
N HIS A 499 -4.59 12.86 -7.60
CA HIS A 499 -5.40 11.91 -8.36
C HIS A 499 -6.32 11.15 -7.40
N LYS A 500 -7.64 11.35 -7.56
CA LYS A 500 -8.69 10.55 -6.93
C LYS A 500 -9.23 9.60 -8.01
N GLU A 501 -9.38 8.34 -7.66
CA GLU A 501 -10.11 7.36 -8.47
C GLU A 501 -11.53 7.24 -7.95
N GLU A 502 -12.46 7.04 -8.87
CA GLU A 502 -13.87 6.86 -8.57
C GLU A 502 -14.12 5.43 -8.08
N ASN A 503 -14.66 5.32 -6.87
CA ASN A 503 -15.10 4.06 -6.29
C ASN A 503 -16.55 4.17 -5.83
N PHE A 504 -17.22 3.02 -5.76
CA PHE A 504 -18.59 2.92 -5.32
C PHE A 504 -18.67 1.98 -4.11
N TRP A 505 -19.54 2.31 -3.17
CA TRP A 505 -19.87 1.47 -2.03
C TRP A 505 -21.27 0.91 -2.22
N LEU A 506 -21.38 -0.41 -2.38
CA LEU A 506 -22.64 -1.12 -2.32
C LEU A 506 -22.91 -1.47 -0.86
N LEU A 507 -23.96 -0.91 -0.26
CA LEU A 507 -24.44 -1.22 1.08
C LEU A 507 -25.82 -1.88 0.95
N LEU A 508 -26.01 -3.07 1.51
CA LEU A 508 -27.35 -3.65 1.72
C LEU A 508 -27.72 -3.41 3.18
N ALA A 509 -28.81 -2.68 3.42
CA ALA A 509 -29.15 -2.18 4.75
C ALA A 509 -30.65 -2.06 4.96
N ASP A 510 -31.10 -2.14 6.21
CA ASP A 510 -32.43 -1.66 6.58
C ASP A 510 -32.38 -0.15 6.88
N SER A 511 -33.22 0.59 6.16
CA SER A 511 -33.43 2.03 6.35
C SER A 511 -34.11 2.38 7.69
N VAL A 512 -34.90 1.44 8.26
CA VAL A 512 -35.69 1.66 9.47
C VAL A 512 -34.85 1.41 10.72
N SER A 513 -34.21 0.24 10.84
CA SER A 513 -33.32 -0.08 11.97
C SER A 513 -31.97 0.64 11.93
N ASN A 514 -31.57 1.19 10.76
CA ASN A 514 -30.26 1.79 10.49
C ASN A 514 -29.09 0.79 10.42
N ASP A 515 -29.38 -0.50 10.22
CA ASP A 515 -28.40 -1.59 10.17
C ASP A 515 -27.89 -1.89 8.75
N VAL A 516 -26.57 -1.96 8.58
CA VAL A 516 -25.89 -2.42 7.36
C VAL A 516 -25.58 -3.92 7.49
N TRP A 517 -26.24 -4.74 6.68
CA TRP A 517 -26.10 -6.20 6.68
C TRP A 517 -24.92 -6.68 5.84
N LEU A 518 -24.67 -6.00 4.71
CA LEU A 518 -23.55 -6.28 3.81
C LEU A 518 -23.00 -4.96 3.27
N SER A 519 -21.68 -4.89 3.11
CA SER A 519 -21.01 -3.78 2.44
C SER A 519 -19.88 -4.27 1.55
N GLN A 520 -19.74 -3.70 0.37
CA GLN A 520 -18.67 -4.03 -0.58
C GLN A 520 -18.20 -2.78 -1.32
N ARG A 521 -16.87 -2.61 -1.44
CA ARG A 521 -16.28 -1.59 -2.32
C ARG A 521 -16.15 -2.14 -3.74
N VAL A 522 -16.50 -1.31 -4.72
CA VAL A 522 -16.56 -1.62 -6.14
C VAL A 522 -15.77 -0.56 -6.90
N SER A 523 -14.93 -0.99 -7.84
CA SER A 523 -14.20 -0.10 -8.74
C SER A 523 -14.41 -0.53 -10.18
N PHE A 524 -14.50 0.45 -11.08
CA PHE A 524 -14.63 0.21 -12.52
C PHE A 524 -13.28 0.36 -13.25
N MET A 525 -12.24 0.84 -12.55
CA MET A 525 -10.92 1.16 -13.11
C MET A 525 -10.15 -0.05 -13.63
N ASP A 526 -10.27 -1.21 -12.97
CA ASP A 526 -9.62 -2.46 -13.38
C ASP A 526 -10.63 -3.41 -14.04
N GLU A 527 -10.55 -3.53 -15.38
CA GLU A 527 -11.36 -4.49 -16.13
C GLU A 527 -10.81 -5.92 -16.00
N GLY A 528 -9.49 -6.09 -15.90
CA GLY A 528 -8.84 -7.40 -15.83
C GLY A 528 -9.22 -8.17 -14.57
N ALA A 529 -9.05 -7.54 -13.41
CA ALA A 529 -9.47 -8.12 -12.14
C ALA A 529 -10.99 -8.35 -12.08
N ALA A 530 -11.80 -7.47 -12.69
CA ALA A 530 -13.25 -7.64 -12.77
C ALA A 530 -13.66 -8.83 -13.64
N ILE A 531 -12.99 -9.06 -14.78
CA ILE A 531 -13.19 -10.23 -15.64
C ILE A 531 -12.82 -11.52 -14.88
N THR A 532 -11.66 -11.55 -14.21
CA THR A 532 -11.22 -12.71 -13.44
C THR A 532 -12.17 -13.02 -12.28
N ALA A 533 -12.61 -11.99 -11.54
CA ALA A 533 -13.55 -12.16 -10.43
C ALA A 533 -14.93 -12.66 -10.91
N ALA A 534 -15.50 -12.05 -11.96
CA ALA A 534 -16.79 -12.46 -12.50
C ALA A 534 -16.77 -13.87 -13.11
N THR A 535 -15.69 -14.22 -13.82
CA THR A 535 -15.47 -15.58 -14.35
C THR A 535 -15.45 -16.61 -13.22
N LYS A 536 -14.60 -16.41 -12.20
CA LYS A 536 -14.50 -17.36 -11.07
C LYS A 536 -15.81 -17.48 -10.29
N ALA A 537 -16.48 -16.35 -10.04
CA ALA A 537 -17.76 -16.30 -9.33
C ALA A 537 -18.85 -17.13 -10.02
N ILE A 538 -19.01 -16.96 -11.34
CA ILE A 538 -20.07 -17.61 -12.11
C ILE A 538 -19.73 -19.06 -12.43
N GLN A 539 -18.44 -19.37 -12.61
CA GLN A 539 -17.99 -20.76 -12.68
C GLN A 539 -18.37 -21.53 -11.41
N VAL A 540 -17.96 -21.07 -10.22
CA VAL A 540 -18.27 -21.73 -8.94
C VAL A 540 -19.78 -21.84 -8.71
N SER A 541 -20.55 -20.78 -9.00
CA SER A 541 -22.02 -20.79 -8.89
C SER A 541 -22.66 -21.83 -9.82
N LYS A 542 -22.18 -21.99 -11.05
CA LYS A 542 -22.73 -22.96 -12.01
C LYS A 542 -22.26 -24.40 -11.77
N GLU A 543 -21.05 -24.59 -11.26
CA GLU A 543 -20.55 -25.87 -10.78
C GLU A 543 -21.35 -26.36 -9.56
N GLY A 544 -21.64 -25.49 -8.59
CA GLY A 544 -22.50 -25.80 -7.45
C GLY A 544 -23.95 -26.14 -7.82
N LEU A 545 -24.46 -25.59 -8.93
CA LEU A 545 -25.75 -25.92 -9.53
C LEU A 545 -25.71 -27.17 -10.44
N GLY A 546 -24.60 -27.89 -10.52
CA GLY A 546 -24.45 -29.09 -11.37
C GLY A 546 -24.62 -28.84 -12.87
N SER A 547 -24.41 -27.59 -13.33
CA SER A 547 -24.61 -27.21 -14.74
C SER A 547 -23.57 -27.85 -15.66
N SER A 548 -23.91 -28.08 -16.94
CA SER A 548 -22.96 -28.70 -17.87
C SER A 548 -21.80 -27.75 -18.22
N LEU A 549 -20.65 -28.32 -18.60
CA LEU A 549 -19.47 -27.54 -19.03
C LEU A 549 -19.79 -26.60 -20.21
N LYS A 550 -20.81 -26.90 -21.04
CA LYS A 550 -21.26 -26.00 -22.11
C LYS A 550 -22.03 -24.80 -21.56
N GLU A 551 -22.92 -25.01 -20.58
CA GLU A 551 -23.63 -23.92 -19.90
C GLU A 551 -22.68 -23.04 -19.08
N ILE A 552 -21.72 -23.63 -18.37
CA ILE A 552 -20.68 -22.91 -17.61
C ILE A 552 -19.92 -21.95 -18.55
N ASN A 553 -19.39 -22.47 -19.66
CA ASN A 553 -18.66 -21.66 -20.64
C ASN A 553 -19.55 -20.58 -21.31
N ALA A 554 -20.83 -20.85 -21.55
CA ALA A 554 -21.76 -19.86 -22.09
C ALA A 554 -22.04 -18.73 -21.07
N ALA A 555 -22.32 -19.07 -19.81
CA ALA A 555 -22.57 -18.12 -18.74
C ALA A 555 -21.34 -17.27 -18.41
N VAL A 556 -20.14 -17.86 -18.42
CA VAL A 556 -18.87 -17.12 -18.31
C VAL A 556 -18.69 -16.14 -19.47
N LYS A 557 -18.97 -16.56 -20.71
CA LYS A 557 -18.88 -15.65 -21.87
C LYS A 557 -19.84 -14.46 -21.75
N GLU A 558 -21.10 -14.70 -21.39
CA GLU A 558 -22.10 -13.66 -21.14
C GLU A 558 -21.65 -12.69 -20.03
N ALA A 559 -21.04 -13.22 -18.96
CA ALA A 559 -20.52 -12.42 -17.85
C ALA A 559 -19.36 -11.51 -18.28
N VAL A 560 -18.41 -12.02 -19.07
CA VAL A 560 -17.29 -11.22 -19.61
C VAL A 560 -17.81 -10.12 -20.53
N GLU A 561 -18.86 -10.38 -21.32
CA GLU A 561 -19.49 -9.38 -22.17
C GLU A 561 -20.20 -8.29 -21.35
N LYS A 562 -20.91 -8.66 -20.27
CA LYS A 562 -21.46 -7.69 -19.29
C LYS A 562 -20.37 -6.85 -18.64
N VAL A 563 -19.23 -7.45 -18.25
CA VAL A 563 -18.12 -6.72 -17.62
C VAL A 563 -17.49 -5.70 -18.58
N ARG A 564 -17.37 -6.04 -19.86
CA ARG A 564 -16.94 -5.11 -20.93
C ARG A 564 -17.94 -3.98 -21.16
N ASN A 565 -19.24 -4.29 -21.12
CA ASN A 565 -20.33 -3.32 -21.27
C ASN A 565 -20.58 -2.44 -20.03
N GLY A 566 -19.62 -2.36 -19.10
CA GLY A 566 -19.68 -1.49 -17.93
C GLY A 566 -20.45 -2.05 -16.72
N SER A 567 -20.73 -3.35 -16.68
CA SER A 567 -21.23 -4.02 -15.48
C SER A 567 -20.09 -4.51 -14.57
N ARG A 568 -20.35 -4.64 -13.27
CA ARG A 568 -19.48 -5.32 -12.30
C ARG A 568 -20.36 -6.23 -11.44
N LEU A 569 -19.94 -7.49 -11.30
CA LEU A 569 -20.57 -8.45 -10.39
C LEU A 569 -20.01 -8.26 -8.99
N VAL A 570 -20.90 -8.06 -8.03
CA VAL A 570 -20.63 -8.11 -6.60
C VAL A 570 -21.32 -9.35 -6.03
N MET A 571 -20.60 -10.05 -5.16
CA MET A 571 -21.18 -11.10 -4.31
C MET A 571 -20.90 -10.80 -2.84
N GLY A 572 -21.80 -11.21 -1.97
CA GLY A 572 -21.55 -11.25 -0.53
C GLY A 572 -22.53 -12.18 0.17
N LYS A 573 -22.09 -12.80 1.25
CA LYS A 573 -22.89 -13.75 2.04
C LYS A 573 -23.28 -13.15 3.38
N PHE A 574 -24.51 -13.39 3.83
CA PHE A 574 -25.01 -12.98 5.15
C PHE A 574 -25.93 -14.07 5.73
N GLN A 575 -26.05 -14.13 7.07
CA GLN A 575 -26.95 -15.08 7.71
C GLN A 575 -28.41 -14.57 7.66
N ALA A 576 -29.35 -15.42 7.27
CA ALA A 576 -30.77 -15.12 7.34
C ALA A 576 -31.22 -14.93 8.81
N PRO A 577 -31.94 -13.84 9.14
CA PRO A 577 -32.54 -13.63 10.46
C PRO A 577 -33.77 -14.54 10.68
N ALA A 578 -34.53 -14.28 11.74
CA ALA A 578 -35.78 -15.01 12.04
C ALA A 578 -36.86 -14.85 10.96
N GLU A 579 -37.81 -15.80 10.92
CA GLU A 579 -39.01 -15.80 10.06
C GLU A 579 -39.63 -14.39 9.87
N GLY A 580 -39.74 -13.90 8.63
CA GLY A 580 -40.25 -12.55 8.38
C GLY A 580 -40.11 -12.03 6.94
N ASN A 581 -40.74 -10.86 6.68
CA ASN A 581 -40.61 -10.13 5.41
C ASN A 581 -39.77 -8.87 5.62
N TYR A 582 -38.53 -8.87 5.14
CA TYR A 582 -37.56 -7.79 5.31
C TYR A 582 -37.53 -6.89 4.06
N ASN A 583 -37.83 -5.61 4.22
CA ASN A 583 -37.77 -4.60 3.15
C ASN A 583 -36.38 -3.94 3.14
N LEU A 584 -35.35 -4.68 2.72
CA LEU A 584 -34.00 -4.16 2.62
C LEU A 584 -33.91 -3.09 1.52
N THR A 585 -32.98 -2.15 1.68
CA THR A 585 -32.62 -1.19 0.63
C THR A 585 -31.15 -1.34 0.32
N SER A 586 -30.83 -1.54 -0.96
CA SER A 586 -29.47 -1.41 -1.45
C SER A 586 -29.19 0.04 -1.82
N TYR A 587 -28.03 0.52 -1.39
CA TYR A 587 -27.46 1.82 -1.68
C TYR A 587 -26.17 1.60 -2.46
N CYS A 588 -26.09 2.06 -3.70
CA CYS A 588 -24.84 2.19 -4.42
C CYS A 588 -24.42 3.67 -4.38
N LEU A 589 -23.43 3.98 -3.55
CA LEU A 589 -22.99 5.34 -3.26
C LEU A 589 -21.63 5.62 -3.93
N CYS A 590 -21.52 6.70 -4.69
CA CYS A 590 -20.26 7.13 -5.31
C CYS A 590 -19.38 7.85 -4.29
N ASP A 591 -18.06 7.61 -4.27
CA ASP A 591 -17.14 8.30 -3.35
C ASP A 591 -16.61 9.64 -3.88
N SER A 592 -16.98 10.02 -5.12
CA SER A 592 -16.33 11.09 -5.89
C SER A 592 -17.28 12.09 -6.56
N TRP A 593 -18.55 11.75 -6.80
CA TRP A 593 -19.56 12.65 -7.37
C TRP A 593 -20.77 12.81 -6.45
N ILE A 594 -21.43 13.97 -6.50
CA ILE A 594 -22.62 14.29 -5.70
C ILE A 594 -23.87 14.09 -6.58
N GLY A 595 -24.85 13.33 -6.11
CA GLY A 595 -26.13 13.12 -6.82
C GLY A 595 -26.14 11.94 -7.81
N CYS A 596 -25.05 11.17 -7.92
CA CYS A 596 -25.00 9.93 -8.71
C CYS A 596 -25.44 8.67 -7.94
N ASP A 597 -25.89 8.83 -6.69
CA ASP A 597 -26.14 7.73 -5.75
C ASP A 597 -27.47 7.03 -6.05
N LYS A 598 -27.45 5.69 -6.22
CA LYS A 598 -28.65 4.91 -6.55
C LYS A 598 -29.15 4.09 -5.37
N LYS A 599 -30.47 4.09 -5.17
CA LYS A 599 -31.17 3.31 -4.15
C LYS A 599 -32.15 2.35 -4.82
N THR A 600 -32.16 1.08 -4.40
CA THR A 600 -33.10 0.05 -4.89
C THR A 600 -33.63 -0.77 -3.71
N THR A 601 -34.96 -0.87 -3.59
CA THR A 601 -35.62 -1.65 -2.53
C THR A 601 -35.75 -3.12 -2.92
N LEU A 602 -35.32 -4.02 -2.04
CA LEU A 602 -35.39 -5.47 -2.19
C LEU A 602 -36.27 -6.06 -1.09
N LYS A 603 -37.20 -6.94 -1.45
CA LYS A 603 -38.02 -7.68 -0.47
C LYS A 603 -37.45 -9.08 -0.29
N VAL A 604 -36.91 -9.36 0.89
CA VAL A 604 -36.40 -10.69 1.27
C VAL A 604 -37.44 -11.32 2.19
N LYS A 605 -38.05 -12.43 1.74
CA LYS A 605 -38.92 -13.25 2.58
C LYS A 605 -38.11 -14.41 3.16
N VAL A 606 -38.00 -14.45 4.48
CA VAL A 606 -37.40 -15.56 5.23
C VAL A 606 -38.52 -16.45 5.75
N LEU A 607 -38.45 -17.73 5.40
CA LEU A 607 -39.36 -18.78 5.87
C LEU A 607 -38.89 -19.33 7.21
N LYS A 608 -39.82 -19.89 7.99
CA LYS A 608 -39.47 -20.64 9.19
C LYS A 608 -38.63 -21.87 8.82
N GLN A 609 -37.56 -22.13 9.58
CA GLN A 609 -36.80 -23.37 9.43
C GLN A 609 -37.71 -24.60 9.59
N SER A 610 -37.75 -25.45 8.57
CA SER A 610 -38.56 -26.67 8.59
C SER A 610 -37.88 -27.76 9.44
N ARG A 611 -38.64 -28.45 10.28
CA ARG A 611 -38.13 -29.56 11.13
C ARG A 611 -37.84 -30.86 10.35
N ALA A 612 -37.69 -30.79 9.03
CA ALA A 612 -37.63 -31.94 8.12
C ALA A 612 -36.19 -32.30 7.65
N GLY A 613 -35.14 -31.76 8.30
CA GLY A 613 -33.74 -31.97 7.89
C GLY A 613 -33.01 -33.18 8.51
N THR A 614 -33.52 -33.76 9.61
CA THR A 614 -32.77 -34.76 10.40
C THR A 614 -33.31 -36.18 10.21
N ARG A 615 -33.30 -36.71 8.98
CA ARG A 615 -33.60 -38.15 8.75
C ARG A 615 -33.09 -38.72 7.41
N ALA A 616 -31.78 -38.95 7.32
CA ALA A 616 -31.17 -39.85 6.34
C ALA A 616 -29.87 -40.43 6.91
N GLY A 617 -29.91 -41.67 7.42
CA GLY A 617 -28.79 -42.27 8.15
C GLY A 617 -29.19 -43.39 9.11
N ASP A 618 -30.02 -44.33 8.66
CA ASP A 618 -30.29 -45.55 9.44
C ASP A 618 -29.06 -46.46 9.44
N LEU A 619 -28.71 -47.00 10.61
CA LEU A 619 -28.51 -48.44 10.78
C LEU A 619 -28.75 -48.83 12.25
N ALA A 620 -29.38 -49.98 12.47
CA ALA A 620 -30.00 -50.34 13.73
C ALA A 620 -29.01 -50.88 14.79
N GLY A 621 -29.34 -50.66 16.06
CA GLY A 621 -28.70 -51.28 17.23
C GLY A 621 -29.57 -51.10 18.48
N GLU A 622 -30.01 -52.21 19.07
CA GLU A 622 -30.71 -52.27 20.36
C GLU A 622 -29.68 -52.17 21.51
N GLY A 623 -29.96 -51.66 22.72
CA GLY A 623 -31.18 -51.08 23.28
C GLY A 623 -31.05 -50.91 24.82
N LEU A 624 -32.14 -50.48 25.48
CA LEU A 624 -32.31 -50.30 26.94
C LEU A 624 -31.61 -49.12 27.65
N THR A 625 -32.13 -48.85 28.84
CA THR A 625 -31.89 -47.75 29.79
C THR A 625 -31.07 -48.20 31.01
N VAL A 626 -30.37 -47.28 31.68
CA VAL A 626 -30.47 -47.04 33.15
C VAL A 626 -29.68 -45.76 33.53
N GLU A 627 -29.89 -45.26 34.74
CA GLU A 627 -29.35 -44.01 35.30
C GLU A 627 -28.00 -44.19 36.02
N ASP A 628 -27.30 -43.06 36.21
CA ASP A 628 -26.43 -42.71 37.34
C ASP A 628 -25.08 -43.44 37.61
N LYS A 629 -24.07 -42.62 37.95
CA LYS A 629 -22.89 -42.91 38.81
C LYS A 629 -21.81 -43.86 38.26
N ILE A 630 -20.53 -43.80 38.64
CA ILE A 630 -19.54 -42.89 39.29
C ILE A 630 -18.34 -43.84 39.58
N GLU A 631 -17.08 -43.37 39.54
CA GLU A 631 -15.85 -44.11 39.94
C GLU A 631 -15.52 -45.38 39.07
N ASP A 632 -14.27 -45.76 38.77
CA ASP A 632 -12.94 -45.13 38.92
C ASP A 632 -11.93 -45.77 37.91
N GLU A 633 -10.74 -45.15 37.78
CA GLU A 633 -9.33 -45.65 37.55
C GLU A 633 -9.07 -46.93 36.67
N GLU A 634 -7.94 -47.17 36.00
CA GLU A 634 -6.53 -46.73 36.08
C GLU A 634 -5.89 -46.59 34.65
N ASP A 635 -4.83 -45.76 34.50
CA ASP A 635 -3.55 -45.84 33.72
C ASP A 635 -3.44 -46.64 32.36
N GLU A 636 -2.47 -46.53 31.42
CA GLU A 636 -1.11 -45.94 31.17
C GLU A 636 -1.00 -45.82 29.59
N GLU A 637 -0.14 -45.12 28.82
CA GLU A 637 1.09 -44.28 28.87
C GLU A 637 0.82 -42.95 28.08
N GLU A 638 1.13 -41.75 28.57
CA GLU A 638 2.29 -40.85 28.29
C GLU A 638 2.95 -40.75 26.88
N GLU A 639 2.99 -39.51 26.34
CA GLU A 639 4.08 -38.79 25.63
C GLU A 639 3.47 -37.60 24.86
N GLY A 640 3.90 -36.33 24.96
CA GLY A 640 4.89 -35.66 25.82
C GLY A 640 5.15 -34.24 25.24
N PHE A 641 4.97 -33.16 26.02
CA PHE A 641 4.99 -31.78 25.45
C PHE A 641 5.38 -30.65 26.43
N ASP A 642 6.54 -30.79 27.07
CA ASP A 642 7.23 -29.69 27.79
C ASP A 642 8.45 -29.26 26.96
N ASP A 643 8.62 -27.99 26.58
CA ASP A 643 8.91 -26.78 27.38
C ASP A 643 10.41 -26.60 27.65
N TYR A 644 10.87 -25.35 27.67
CA TYR A 644 12.26 -24.99 27.98
C TYR A 644 12.32 -23.54 28.49
N GLU A 645 12.46 -23.42 29.82
CA GLU A 645 12.71 -22.16 30.50
C GLU A 645 14.05 -21.52 30.09
N SER A 646 14.19 -20.23 30.39
CA SER A 646 15.49 -19.62 30.62
C SER A 646 15.40 -18.61 31.77
N GLU A 647 15.71 -19.06 32.99
CA GLU A 647 15.94 -18.16 34.11
C GLU A 647 17.13 -17.24 33.84
N TYR A 648 17.04 -15.98 34.31
CA TYR A 648 18.16 -15.29 34.97
C TYR A 648 17.61 -14.16 35.85
N SER A 649 17.55 -14.44 37.16
CA SER A 649 17.71 -13.54 38.32
C SER A 649 17.22 -12.09 38.25
N GLU A 650 16.29 -11.77 39.17
CA GLU A 650 16.41 -10.68 40.18
C GLU A 650 16.76 -9.25 39.71
N ASP A 651 15.84 -8.29 39.89
CA ASP A 651 15.90 -7.38 41.05
C ASP A 651 14.67 -6.44 41.16
N ASP A 652 14.53 -5.83 42.35
CA ASP A 652 13.65 -4.72 42.79
C ASP A 652 12.10 -4.87 42.80
N GLU A 653 11.52 -4.56 43.97
CA GLU A 653 10.06 -4.44 44.22
C GLU A 653 9.52 -3.06 43.79
N ASP A 654 8.43 -2.99 43.00
CA ASP A 654 7.80 -1.71 42.59
C ASP A 654 6.78 -1.19 43.63
N ASP A 655 6.97 0.06 44.08
CA ASP A 655 6.20 0.71 45.14
C ASP A 655 4.79 1.09 44.67
N ARG A 656 3.75 0.55 45.35
CA ARG A 656 2.38 1.08 45.20
C ARG A 656 1.39 0.80 46.34
N GLY A 657 1.65 1.35 47.52
CA GLY A 657 0.65 1.47 48.59
C GLY A 657 -0.60 2.27 48.16
N THR A 658 -1.70 1.58 47.80
CA THR A 658 -2.97 2.24 47.41
C THR A 658 -3.86 2.51 48.63
N ASN A 659 -4.29 3.76 48.81
CA ASN A 659 -4.86 4.24 50.07
C ASN A 659 -6.40 4.29 50.07
N THR A 660 -7.07 3.49 50.90
CA THR A 660 -8.49 3.71 51.30
C THR A 660 -8.83 3.22 52.72
N ASN A 661 -9.38 4.14 53.52
CA ASN A 661 -10.37 3.95 54.59
C ASN A 661 -10.04 3.13 55.87
N GLY A 662 -10.05 3.80 57.04
CA GLY A 662 -10.90 3.30 58.14
C GLY A 662 -10.47 3.47 59.62
N VAL A 663 -10.85 4.60 60.26
CA VAL A 663 -11.45 4.66 61.61
C VAL A 663 -10.68 4.09 62.85
N VAL A 664 -10.13 5.02 63.65
CA VAL A 664 -10.05 5.04 65.15
C VAL A 664 -9.21 3.97 65.92
N GLY A 665 -8.24 4.43 66.72
CA GLY A 665 -7.64 3.65 67.83
C GLY A 665 -6.40 4.29 68.50
N ASN A 666 -6.51 4.70 69.77
CA ASN A 666 -5.49 5.40 70.59
C ASN A 666 -4.19 4.60 70.91
N VAL A 667 -3.24 5.29 71.60
CA VAL A 667 -2.08 4.79 72.40
C VAL A 667 -0.77 4.63 71.58
N SER A 668 0.16 5.62 71.55
CA SER A 668 1.27 5.94 72.51
C SER A 668 2.53 5.04 72.35
N VAL A 669 3.80 5.44 72.57
CA VAL A 669 4.45 6.73 72.96
C VAL A 669 6.00 6.60 72.84
N HIS A 670 6.77 7.72 72.79
CA HIS A 670 8.27 7.81 72.85
C HIS A 670 9.03 7.09 71.68
N GLU A 671 10.30 7.37 71.32
CA GLU A 671 11.27 8.51 71.37
C GLU A 671 12.26 8.26 70.17
N GLU A 672 13.19 9.10 69.66
CA GLU A 672 14.05 10.16 70.21
C GLU A 672 14.33 11.29 69.17
N HIS A 673 14.98 12.38 69.59
CA HIS A 673 15.57 13.41 68.70
C HIS A 673 16.97 12.99 68.21
N SER A 674 17.39 13.23 66.97
CA SER A 674 17.92 14.51 66.43
C SER A 674 18.64 14.16 65.09
N GLY A 675 19.09 15.05 64.20
CA GLY A 675 19.11 16.52 64.10
C GLY A 675 19.99 16.95 62.90
N SER A 676 19.89 18.23 62.52
CA SER A 676 20.86 19.05 61.76
C SER A 676 22.33 18.56 61.66
N SER A 677 23.13 18.81 60.61
CA SER A 677 22.93 19.67 59.42
C SER A 677 24.14 19.60 58.46
N SER A 678 23.88 19.94 57.19
CA SER A 678 24.63 20.82 56.26
C SER A 678 26.12 20.62 55.92
N ASP A 679 26.45 21.14 54.72
CA ASP A 679 27.80 21.43 54.19
C ASP A 679 28.70 20.20 53.90
N GLY A 680 29.57 20.19 52.88
CA GLY A 680 29.85 21.19 51.85
C GLY A 680 30.74 20.62 50.73
N GLU A 681 31.00 21.45 49.72
CA GLU A 681 31.71 21.21 48.46
C GLU A 681 33.00 20.35 48.50
N GLU A 682 33.12 19.38 47.58
CA GLU A 682 34.18 19.33 46.54
C GLU A 682 33.67 18.59 45.28
#